data_AF-A0A922F4U2-F1
#
_entry.id   AF-A0A922F4U2-F1
#
_cell.length_a   1.000
_cell.length_b   1.000
_cell.length_c   1.000
_cell.angle_alpha   90.00
_cell.angle_beta   90.00
_cell.angle_gamma   90.00
#
_symmetry.space_group_name_H-M   'P 1'
#
loop_
_entity.id
_entity.type
_entity.pdbx_description
1 polymer ?
#
loop_
_entity_poly.entity_id
_entity_poly.type
_entity_poly.pdbx_seq_one_letter_code
_entity_poly.pdbx_strand_id
1 'polypeptide(L)'
;MAQPACETVMNWLSSAGVTEFLPGPNLQSNERLMVMREVSPLPMSLLCGFSMNLCLKLAHQMEETLFSGQGVPNIAMVETYTRLLLIAPHSLFRSHFSNLAQRNPSLLSKPGVTLLVLEILNYRLLPLYRYEGKSKALMYDVTKIISTLKGKRGDHRVFRLAENLCMNLIFSLRDFFPVKREGKGPTEFTETLNRITVITLAITIKTRGIADADHLLYLQTMLEQIMATSLHTWSEKTLRYFPSVLREALMGRMDNRSLEIQAWQKAETTVINQCTQLLSPSADPSYVTTYISHSFPMHRRYLCAGAWILMHGHPENINSINLARVLREFSPEDVTENIYTMVDVLVHHIQMELQHGHLSQDLVLKASANLTFFVWTHELLPLDILLLALIDRDDDPHALHIVINLLERQEILQRVKQYCVNHGPPEHWLQSGMFKRVELQKALGNHLSWKDRYPTFFDDAAARLLPVVPLIIYRLIENDATEPAEIILVKYSQFLALHPLRFTFVRDILAYFYGHLPGKLIVRILNVLDLSKIPFSESFPQHISSSNPVMCPPMDYFATLLLGLVNNVIPPLQNNSRFGSMCDPSGRTPYNKTAATSQSGLANASEGQKSFYQIQDPGTYTQLVLETAVIELLSLPVSASQIVSSLVQIVVNIQPTLIQSSNGLHGAPNGVGQASVLPTSPSGGSTDSLSAGRSTPLVSGINTSNIVSRSGYTCQQLSCLLIQACGLLLAQLPPEFHLQLYAEASRIIKESWWLTDGKRSLGELDSAVGYALLDPTWAAQDNTSTAIGNMVALLHSFFSNLPQEWLEGTHVIIKHLRPVTSVAMLRIAFRIMGPLLPRLANAHSLFNKTLSLLLSILVDVFGRNSQTSTPVEASEIADLIDFLHHVIHYEGQGGPVQANSKPRPEVLALCGRASENLRLDVQHLLSHLKADVNSSIYAATHPKLVQNPS
;
A
#
# COMPACT_ATOMS: atom_id res chain seq x y z
N MET A 1 -5.84 42.58 -16.36
CA MET A 1 -5.55 42.43 -14.92
C MET A 1 -4.61 41.28 -14.57
N ALA A 2 -4.57 40.15 -15.29
CA ALA A 2 -3.68 39.04 -14.93
C ALA A 2 -2.18 39.37 -15.02
N GLN A 3 -1.74 40.05 -16.09
CA GLN A 3 -0.33 40.39 -16.30
C GLN A 3 0.25 41.32 -15.21
N PRO A 4 -0.40 42.44 -14.83
CA PRO A 4 0.08 43.28 -13.72
C PRO A 4 0.16 42.55 -12.37
N ALA A 5 -0.76 41.62 -12.12
CA ALA A 5 -0.74 40.81 -10.90
C ALA A 5 0.46 39.85 -10.89
N CYS A 6 0.72 39.16 -12.01
CA CYS A 6 1.92 38.32 -12.14
C CYS A 6 3.21 39.12 -11.95
N GLU A 7 3.32 40.28 -12.59
CA GLU A 7 4.48 41.17 -12.47
C GLU A 7 4.69 41.62 -11.02
N THR A 8 3.61 41.96 -10.31
CA THR A 8 3.67 42.33 -8.89
C THR A 8 4.22 41.19 -8.04
N VAL A 9 3.78 39.96 -8.29
CA VAL A 9 4.29 38.77 -7.58
C VAL A 9 5.75 38.51 -7.91
N MET A 10 6.13 38.56 -9.18
CA MET A 10 7.52 38.36 -9.59
C MET A 10 8.45 39.43 -9.00
N ASN A 11 8.01 40.70 -9.01
CA ASN A 11 8.73 41.81 -8.40
C ASN A 11 8.91 41.63 -6.89
N TRP A 12 7.89 41.11 -6.18
CA TRP A 12 8.01 40.76 -4.77
C TRP A 12 9.09 39.69 -4.55
N LEU A 13 9.03 38.60 -5.34
CA LEU A 13 9.96 37.48 -5.22
C LEU A 13 11.40 37.86 -5.57
N SER A 14 11.63 38.91 -6.36
CA SER A 14 12.96 39.45 -6.68
C SER A 14 13.33 40.72 -5.90
N SER A 15 12.48 41.21 -5.00
CA SER A 15 12.60 42.54 -4.39
C SER A 15 13.87 42.76 -3.59
N ALA A 16 14.41 41.71 -2.95
CA ALA A 16 15.63 41.78 -2.17
C ALA A 16 16.92 41.84 -3.03
N GLY A 17 16.79 41.71 -4.35
CA GLY A 17 17.90 41.75 -5.29
C GLY A 17 18.74 40.47 -5.30
N VAL A 18 19.92 40.57 -5.92
CA VAL A 18 20.85 39.46 -6.16
C VAL A 18 22.17 39.75 -5.44
N THR A 19 22.82 38.70 -4.96
CA THR A 19 24.16 38.75 -4.35
C THR A 19 25.07 37.74 -5.01
N GLU A 20 26.35 38.08 -5.12
CA GLU A 20 27.38 37.09 -5.42
C GLU A 20 27.48 36.10 -4.25
N PHE A 21 27.29 34.82 -4.54
CA PHE A 21 27.52 33.74 -3.58
C PHE A 21 28.96 33.27 -3.73
N LEU A 22 29.73 33.43 -2.65
CA LEU A 22 31.09 32.90 -2.57
C LEU A 22 30.99 31.39 -2.32
N PRO A 23 31.48 30.53 -3.25
CA PRO A 23 31.54 29.11 -2.97
C PRO A 23 32.46 28.85 -1.76
N GLY A 24 32.22 27.75 -1.05
CA GLY A 24 32.99 27.36 0.14
C GLY A 24 34.51 27.24 -0.13
N PRO A 25 35.33 27.09 0.93
CA PRO A 25 36.79 27.26 0.89
C PRO A 25 37.57 26.35 -0.08
N ASN A 26 36.92 25.36 -0.71
CA ASN A 26 37.55 24.33 -1.54
C ASN A 26 37.37 24.51 -3.07
N LEU A 27 36.71 25.57 -3.54
CA LEU A 27 36.46 25.84 -4.96
C LEU A 27 37.37 26.96 -5.51
N GLN A 28 37.93 26.77 -6.70
CA GLN A 28 38.74 27.79 -7.37
C GLN A 28 37.90 29.04 -7.68
N SER A 29 38.46 30.23 -7.44
CA SER A 29 37.82 31.56 -7.42
C SER A 29 37.22 32.07 -8.73
N ASN A 30 37.23 31.29 -9.82
CA ASN A 30 37.01 31.81 -11.18
C ASN A 30 35.57 31.72 -11.70
N GLU A 31 34.61 31.12 -10.99
CA GLU A 31 33.21 31.04 -11.42
C GLU A 31 32.24 31.52 -10.32
N ARG A 32 31.83 32.79 -10.40
CA ARG A 32 30.91 33.42 -9.43
C ARG A 32 29.46 33.04 -9.73
N LEU A 33 28.70 32.64 -8.71
CA LEU A 33 27.26 32.38 -8.81
C LEU A 33 26.47 33.59 -8.33
N MET A 34 25.56 34.06 -9.18
CA MET A 34 24.60 35.10 -8.82
C MET A 34 23.38 34.45 -8.17
N VAL A 35 23.08 34.82 -6.92
CA VAL A 35 22.05 34.17 -6.11
C VAL A 35 21.06 35.22 -5.60
N MET A 36 19.76 35.00 -5.83
CA MET A 36 18.71 35.87 -5.30
C MET A 36 18.68 35.82 -3.77
N ARG A 37 18.52 36.99 -3.14
CA ARG A 37 18.36 37.11 -1.68
C ARG A 37 17.01 36.52 -1.24
N GLU A 38 16.98 35.97 -0.03
CA GLU A 38 15.76 35.37 0.54
C GLU A 38 14.69 36.43 0.83
N VAL A 39 13.45 36.06 0.57
CA VAL A 39 12.23 36.80 0.91
C VAL A 39 11.21 35.82 1.49
N SER A 40 9.99 36.27 1.80
CA SER A 40 8.90 35.37 2.18
C SER A 40 8.15 34.84 0.95
N PRO A 41 7.82 33.54 0.90
CA PRO A 41 6.95 32.99 -0.15
C PRO A 41 5.52 33.51 -0.01
N LEU A 42 4.75 33.42 -1.08
CA LEU A 42 3.34 33.81 -1.04
C LEU A 42 2.53 32.79 -0.23
N PRO A 43 1.64 33.23 0.67
CA PRO A 43 0.84 32.34 1.50
C PRO A 43 -0.20 31.58 0.67
N MET A 44 -0.51 30.35 1.08
CA MET A 44 -1.49 29.49 0.40
C MET A 44 -2.86 30.17 0.27
N SER A 45 -3.30 30.92 1.29
CA SER A 45 -4.57 31.65 1.30
C SER A 45 -4.68 32.70 0.20
N LEU A 46 -3.57 33.38 -0.14
CA LEU A 46 -3.52 34.35 -1.22
C LEU A 46 -3.59 33.65 -2.58
N LEU A 47 -2.80 32.57 -2.75
CA LEU A 47 -2.74 31.81 -3.99
C LEU A 47 -4.09 31.14 -4.31
N CYS A 48 -4.80 30.61 -3.30
CA CYS A 48 -6.15 30.07 -3.48
C CYS A 48 -7.18 31.12 -3.92
N GLY A 49 -6.92 32.41 -3.68
CA GLY A 49 -7.77 33.52 -4.16
C GLY A 49 -7.53 33.89 -5.62
N PHE A 50 -6.48 33.38 -6.26
CA PHE A 50 -6.19 33.67 -7.65
C PHE A 50 -7.05 32.84 -8.60
N SER A 51 -7.51 33.47 -9.68
CA SER A 51 -8.19 32.74 -10.76
C SER A 51 -7.26 31.70 -11.40
N MET A 52 -7.81 30.61 -11.91
CA MET A 52 -7.03 29.56 -12.57
C MET A 52 -6.13 30.06 -13.71
N ASN A 53 -6.61 31.02 -14.51
CA ASN A 53 -5.83 31.64 -15.58
C ASN A 53 -4.63 32.42 -15.03
N LEU A 54 -4.79 33.11 -13.89
CA LEU A 54 -3.71 33.83 -13.23
C LEU A 54 -2.66 32.86 -12.68
N CYS A 55 -3.07 31.81 -11.98
CA CYS A 55 -2.17 30.78 -11.46
C CYS A 55 -1.35 30.13 -12.58
N LEU A 56 -2.01 29.79 -13.70
CA LEU A 56 -1.34 29.20 -14.85
C LEU A 56 -0.28 30.15 -15.42
N LYS A 57 -0.63 31.41 -15.69
CA LYS A 57 0.32 32.40 -16.22
C LYS A 57 1.49 32.65 -15.28
N LEU A 58 1.22 32.75 -13.98
CA LEU A 58 2.25 32.94 -12.97
C LEU A 58 3.19 31.74 -12.92
N ALA A 59 2.68 30.50 -12.92
CA ALA A 59 3.50 29.30 -12.96
C ALA A 59 4.43 29.28 -14.18
N HIS A 60 3.95 29.64 -15.38
CA HIS A 60 4.79 29.73 -16.58
C HIS A 60 5.91 30.77 -16.45
N GLN A 61 5.61 31.96 -15.92
CA GLN A 61 6.63 32.99 -15.71
C GLN A 61 7.68 32.57 -14.66
N MET A 62 7.25 31.85 -13.63
CA MET A 62 8.16 31.28 -12.62
C MET A 62 9.02 30.17 -13.21
N GLU A 63 8.46 29.27 -14.03
CA GLU A 63 9.23 28.22 -14.73
C GLU A 63 10.38 28.81 -15.56
N GLU A 64 10.13 29.87 -16.33
CA GLU A 64 11.19 30.56 -17.09
C GLU A 64 12.29 31.11 -16.17
N THR A 65 11.91 31.69 -15.03
CA THR A 65 12.89 32.25 -14.09
C THR A 65 13.68 31.16 -13.37
N LEU A 66 13.03 30.07 -12.96
CA LEU A 66 13.60 28.97 -12.19
C LEU A 66 14.52 28.07 -13.02
N PHE A 67 14.15 27.79 -14.28
CA PHE A 67 14.79 26.73 -15.08
C PHE A 67 15.50 27.27 -16.33
N SER A 68 15.07 28.41 -16.87
CA SER A 68 15.71 29.08 -18.02
C SER A 68 16.63 30.24 -17.59
N GLY A 69 16.44 30.80 -16.40
CA GLY A 69 17.16 31.95 -15.86
C GLY A 69 18.67 31.76 -15.66
N GLN A 70 19.40 32.88 -15.55
CA GLN A 70 20.85 32.90 -15.37
C GLN A 70 21.33 32.87 -13.90
N GLY A 71 20.46 33.21 -12.94
CA GLY A 71 20.78 33.25 -11.51
C GLY A 71 20.12 32.13 -10.72
N VAL A 72 20.65 31.81 -9.54
CA VAL A 72 20.05 30.84 -8.61
C VAL A 72 18.86 31.50 -7.90
N PRO A 73 17.65 30.90 -7.97
CA PRO A 73 16.46 31.47 -7.36
C PRO A 73 16.49 31.38 -5.83
N ASN A 74 15.73 32.24 -5.14
CA ASN A 74 15.52 32.14 -3.69
C ASN A 74 14.53 31.02 -3.33
N ILE A 75 14.58 30.54 -2.08
CA ILE A 75 13.69 29.44 -1.64
C ILE A 75 12.23 29.89 -1.75
N ALA A 76 11.94 31.15 -1.46
CA ALA A 76 10.59 31.70 -1.52
C ALA A 76 9.93 31.59 -2.90
N MET A 77 10.69 31.78 -3.98
CA MET A 77 10.20 31.60 -5.34
C MET A 77 9.92 30.12 -5.62
N VAL A 78 10.82 29.23 -5.23
CA VAL A 78 10.63 27.78 -5.37
C VAL A 78 9.41 27.30 -4.59
N GLU A 79 9.27 27.73 -3.34
CA GLU A 79 8.17 27.37 -2.44
C GLU A 79 6.83 27.98 -2.89
N THR A 80 6.83 29.19 -3.46
CA THR A 80 5.64 29.77 -4.09
C THR A 80 5.21 28.95 -5.31
N TYR A 81 6.18 28.51 -6.11
CA TYR A 81 5.93 27.70 -7.30
C TYR A 81 5.36 26.33 -6.94
N THR A 82 5.92 25.66 -5.92
CA THR A 82 5.37 24.38 -5.45
C THR A 82 3.94 24.53 -4.91
N ARG A 83 3.63 25.61 -4.17
CA ARG A 83 2.26 25.90 -3.71
C ARG A 83 1.29 26.08 -4.86
N LEU A 84 1.68 26.76 -5.93
CA LEU A 84 0.85 26.89 -7.14
C LEU A 84 0.53 25.53 -7.76
N LEU A 85 1.49 24.61 -7.79
CA LEU A 85 1.29 23.25 -8.28
C LEU A 85 0.36 22.44 -7.36
N LEU A 86 0.46 22.63 -6.04
CA LEU A 86 -0.39 21.94 -5.05
C LEU A 86 -1.87 22.35 -5.10
N ILE A 87 -2.18 23.57 -5.55
CA ILE A 87 -3.55 24.06 -5.71
C ILE A 87 -4.11 23.87 -7.13
N ALA A 88 -3.28 23.37 -8.06
CA ALA A 88 -3.72 23.16 -9.43
C ALA A 88 -4.79 22.05 -9.47
N PRO A 89 -5.91 22.24 -10.20
CA PRO A 89 -6.90 21.21 -10.42
C PRO A 89 -6.27 19.96 -11.04
N HIS A 90 -6.70 18.79 -10.58
CA HIS A 90 -6.25 17.48 -11.07
C HIS A 90 -6.23 17.39 -12.61
N SER A 91 -7.30 17.86 -13.26
CA SER A 91 -7.43 17.85 -14.73
C SER A 91 -6.39 18.68 -15.49
N LEU A 92 -5.74 19.62 -14.81
CA LEU A 92 -4.73 20.52 -15.39
C LEU A 92 -3.31 20.11 -15.06
N PHE A 93 -3.11 19.17 -14.13
CA PHE A 93 -1.78 18.71 -13.79
C PHE A 93 -1.18 17.93 -14.97
N ARG A 94 -0.03 18.39 -15.45
CA ARG A 94 0.83 17.67 -16.39
C ARG A 94 2.01 17.10 -15.62
N SER A 95 2.58 15.98 -16.08
CA SER A 95 3.83 15.47 -15.50
C SER A 95 4.87 16.59 -15.52
N HIS A 96 5.18 17.13 -14.34
CA HIS A 96 6.00 18.34 -14.20
C HIS A 96 7.37 18.14 -14.87
N PHE A 97 8.01 17.00 -14.61
CA PHE A 97 9.30 16.67 -15.19
C PHE A 97 9.23 16.58 -16.73
N SER A 98 8.27 15.81 -17.26
CA SER A 98 8.15 15.59 -18.70
C SER A 98 7.81 16.89 -19.45
N ASN A 99 6.98 17.75 -18.85
CA ASN A 99 6.65 19.06 -19.42
C ASN A 99 7.87 20.00 -19.45
N LEU A 100 8.61 20.10 -18.33
CA LEU A 100 9.83 20.90 -18.30
C LEU A 100 10.89 20.38 -19.29
N ALA A 101 11.07 19.06 -19.38
CA ALA A 101 12.01 18.45 -20.32
C ALA A 101 11.60 18.69 -21.79
N GLN A 102 10.30 18.73 -22.09
CA GLN A 102 9.80 19.05 -23.42
C GLN A 102 10.03 20.52 -23.79
N ARG A 103 9.80 21.45 -22.85
CA ARG A 103 10.01 22.89 -23.06
C ARG A 103 11.48 23.27 -23.14
N ASN A 104 12.29 22.63 -22.30
CA ASN A 104 13.71 22.87 -22.16
C ASN A 104 14.48 21.57 -22.42
N PRO A 105 14.80 21.23 -23.69
CA PRO A 105 15.55 20.01 -24.01
C PRO A 105 16.91 19.90 -23.31
N SER A 106 17.51 21.04 -22.94
CA SER A 106 18.76 21.15 -22.18
C SER A 106 18.56 21.15 -20.65
N LEU A 107 17.38 20.78 -20.14
CA LEU A 107 17.07 20.83 -18.70
C LEU A 107 18.12 20.08 -17.85
N LEU A 108 18.47 18.87 -18.28
CA LEU A 108 19.40 17.99 -17.58
C LEU A 108 20.87 18.31 -17.85
N SER A 109 21.19 19.20 -18.80
CA SER A 109 22.58 19.58 -19.08
C SER A 109 23.10 20.67 -18.15
N LYS A 110 22.21 21.33 -17.40
CA LYS A 110 22.55 22.36 -16.39
C LYS A 110 22.51 21.72 -14.99
N PRO A 111 23.65 21.56 -14.28
CA PRO A 111 23.69 20.85 -13.01
C PRO A 111 22.81 21.48 -11.92
N GLY A 112 22.82 22.82 -11.77
CA GLY A 112 21.99 23.50 -10.78
C GLY A 112 20.49 23.36 -11.03
N VAL A 113 20.06 23.34 -12.29
CA VAL A 113 18.66 23.12 -12.69
C VAL A 113 18.26 21.68 -12.42
N THR A 114 19.14 20.72 -12.74
CA THR A 114 18.90 19.29 -12.49
C THR A 114 18.72 19.03 -10.99
N LEU A 115 19.61 19.57 -10.16
CA LEU A 115 19.49 19.50 -8.69
C LEU A 115 18.18 20.10 -8.21
N LEU A 116 17.86 21.32 -8.61
CA LEU A 116 16.61 22.00 -8.21
C LEU A 116 15.36 21.17 -8.57
N VAL A 117 15.31 20.63 -9.79
CA VAL A 117 14.17 19.79 -10.23
C VAL A 117 14.07 18.53 -9.37
N LEU A 118 15.18 17.83 -9.12
CA LEU A 118 15.18 16.62 -8.28
C LEU A 118 14.79 16.93 -6.82
N GLU A 119 15.27 18.04 -6.25
CA GLU A 119 14.92 18.46 -4.89
C GLU A 119 13.41 18.80 -4.77
N ILE A 120 12.85 19.54 -5.74
CA ILE A 120 11.40 19.83 -5.78
C ILE A 120 10.59 18.53 -5.88
N LEU A 121 10.99 17.62 -6.77
CA LEU A 121 10.29 16.36 -6.96
C LEU A 121 10.33 15.50 -5.70
N ASN A 122 11.48 15.40 -5.04
CA ASN A 122 11.67 14.51 -3.88
C ASN A 122 10.98 15.06 -2.62
N TYR A 123 11.16 16.35 -2.32
CA TYR A 123 10.80 16.90 -1.01
C TYR A 123 9.53 17.73 -1.01
N ARG A 124 8.90 17.99 -2.18
CA ARG A 124 7.69 18.82 -2.28
C ARG A 124 6.59 18.20 -3.13
N LEU A 125 6.93 17.57 -4.26
CA LEU A 125 5.93 17.08 -5.22
C LEU A 125 5.70 15.58 -5.20
N LEU A 126 6.47 14.78 -4.46
CA LEU A 126 6.28 13.33 -4.40
C LEU A 126 4.84 12.93 -4.04
N PRO A 127 4.20 13.50 -2.99
CA PRO A 127 2.80 13.18 -2.70
C PRO A 127 1.84 13.56 -3.83
N LEU A 128 2.13 14.66 -4.55
CA LEU A 128 1.31 15.09 -5.69
C LEU A 128 1.42 14.10 -6.86
N TYR A 129 2.63 13.62 -7.17
CA TYR A 129 2.80 12.59 -8.21
C TYR A 129 2.06 11.29 -7.89
N ARG A 130 2.01 10.94 -6.60
CA ARG A 130 1.26 9.77 -6.13
C ARG A 130 -0.24 9.97 -6.29
N TYR A 131 -0.78 11.11 -5.84
CA TYR A 131 -2.18 11.48 -5.99
C TYR A 131 -2.63 11.49 -7.46
N GLU A 132 -1.75 11.99 -8.32
CA GLU A 132 -1.99 12.11 -9.77
C GLU A 132 -1.81 10.80 -10.55
N GLY A 133 -1.40 9.71 -9.89
CA GLY A 133 -1.12 8.43 -10.53
C GLY A 133 0.08 8.45 -11.49
N LYS A 134 1.01 9.39 -11.31
CA LYS A 134 2.16 9.61 -12.22
C LYS A 134 3.50 9.14 -11.65
N SER A 135 3.53 8.54 -10.46
CA SER A 135 4.76 8.02 -9.84
C SER A 135 5.52 7.03 -10.73
N LYS A 136 4.82 6.09 -11.39
CA LYS A 136 5.46 5.09 -12.30
C LYS A 136 6.17 5.78 -13.48
N ALA A 137 5.53 6.77 -14.10
CA ALA A 137 6.10 7.52 -15.21
C ALA A 137 7.38 8.27 -14.77
N LEU A 138 7.30 8.98 -13.63
CA LEU A 138 8.44 9.70 -13.07
C LEU A 138 9.57 8.76 -12.67
N MET A 139 9.28 7.59 -12.08
CA MET A 139 10.27 6.59 -11.72
C MET A 139 11.12 6.17 -12.93
N TYR A 140 10.50 5.92 -14.09
CA TYR A 140 11.25 5.61 -15.31
C TYR A 140 12.12 6.79 -15.78
N ASP A 141 11.59 8.01 -15.73
CA ASP A 141 12.33 9.21 -16.13
C ASP A 141 13.55 9.42 -15.22
N VAL A 142 13.40 9.21 -13.91
CA VAL A 142 14.51 9.28 -12.93
C VAL A 142 15.51 8.15 -13.11
N THR A 143 15.04 6.92 -13.39
CA THR A 143 15.91 5.78 -13.67
C THR A 143 16.80 6.04 -14.88
N LYS A 144 16.26 6.68 -15.91
CA LYS A 144 17.06 7.11 -17.07
C LYS A 144 18.16 8.10 -16.68
N ILE A 145 17.87 9.05 -15.78
CA ILE A 145 18.89 9.97 -15.25
C ILE A 145 20.00 9.19 -14.55
N ILE A 146 19.64 8.26 -13.65
CA ILE A 146 20.59 7.42 -12.92
C ILE A 146 21.46 6.61 -13.89
N SER A 147 20.83 5.99 -14.90
CA SER A 147 21.51 5.24 -15.97
C SER A 147 22.54 6.09 -16.70
N THR A 148 22.25 7.38 -16.97
CA THR A 148 23.23 8.30 -17.59
C THR A 148 24.36 8.75 -16.67
N LEU A 149 24.18 8.63 -15.35
CA LEU A 149 25.19 8.96 -14.33
C LEU A 149 26.00 7.73 -13.90
N LYS A 150 25.55 6.53 -14.28
CA LYS A 150 26.19 5.25 -13.99
C LYS A 150 27.65 5.25 -14.41
N GLY A 151 28.54 4.84 -13.50
CA GLY A 151 29.99 4.83 -13.71
C GLY A 151 30.68 6.21 -13.89
N LYS A 152 29.96 7.33 -13.86
CA LYS A 152 30.58 8.66 -13.92
C LYS A 152 31.26 9.00 -12.60
N ARG A 153 32.47 9.56 -12.68
CA ARG A 153 33.27 9.98 -11.52
C ARG A 153 32.82 11.36 -11.05
N GLY A 154 32.74 11.56 -9.73
CA GLY A 154 32.56 12.89 -9.12
C GLY A 154 31.13 13.43 -9.01
N ASP A 155 30.15 12.91 -9.76
CA ASP A 155 28.73 13.36 -9.73
C ASP A 155 27.91 12.78 -8.57
N HIS A 156 28.52 12.68 -7.38
CA HIS A 156 27.95 12.00 -6.21
C HIS A 156 26.63 12.61 -5.72
N ARG A 157 26.52 13.95 -5.62
CA ARG A 157 25.30 14.58 -5.11
C ARG A 157 24.09 14.30 -5.99
N VAL A 158 24.21 14.54 -7.30
CA VAL A 158 23.10 14.36 -8.26
C VAL A 158 22.68 12.90 -8.32
N PHE A 159 23.64 11.98 -8.40
CA PHE A 159 23.37 10.55 -8.42
C PHE A 159 22.59 10.11 -7.18
N ARG A 160 23.08 10.47 -5.98
CA ARG A 160 22.45 10.07 -4.72
C ARG A 160 21.09 10.72 -4.49
N LEU A 161 20.91 11.96 -4.93
CA LEU A 161 19.60 12.62 -4.87
C LEU A 161 18.59 11.95 -5.81
N ALA A 162 19.00 11.60 -7.03
CA ALA A 162 18.17 10.87 -7.98
C ALA A 162 17.83 9.46 -7.46
N GLU A 163 18.81 8.74 -6.91
CA GLU A 163 18.60 7.44 -6.27
C GLU A 163 17.62 7.55 -5.10
N ASN A 164 17.80 8.53 -4.20
CA ASN A 164 16.89 8.78 -3.07
C ASN A 164 15.45 9.11 -3.50
N LEU A 165 15.28 9.95 -4.54
CA LEU A 165 13.96 10.20 -5.14
C LEU A 165 13.36 8.90 -5.70
N CYS A 166 14.16 8.08 -6.37
CA CYS A 166 13.69 6.81 -6.91
C CYS A 166 13.28 5.82 -5.81
N MET A 167 14.01 5.77 -4.68
CA MET A 167 13.60 4.98 -3.51
C MET A 167 12.22 5.39 -3.02
N ASN A 168 12.02 6.70 -2.80
CA ASN A 168 10.73 7.26 -2.37
C ASN A 168 9.60 7.01 -3.38
N LEU A 169 9.90 7.06 -4.68
CA LEU A 169 8.94 6.72 -5.74
C LEU A 169 8.53 5.26 -5.68
N ILE A 170 9.48 4.34 -5.52
CA ILE A 170 9.22 2.90 -5.38
C ILE A 170 8.33 2.67 -4.13
N PHE A 171 8.69 3.23 -2.97
CA PHE A 171 7.87 3.11 -1.76
C PHE A 171 6.46 3.72 -1.89
N SER A 172 6.27 4.70 -2.76
CA SER A 172 4.96 5.32 -2.98
C SER A 172 3.97 4.43 -3.75
N LEU A 173 4.46 3.39 -4.43
CA LEU A 173 3.67 2.50 -5.28
C LEU A 173 2.78 1.59 -4.41
N ARG A 174 1.47 1.70 -4.61
CA ARG A 174 0.45 0.91 -3.89
C ARG A 174 0.02 -0.37 -4.60
N ASP A 175 0.53 -0.58 -5.81
CA ASP A 175 0.12 -1.65 -6.69
C ASP A 175 1.32 -2.17 -7.48
N PHE A 176 1.15 -3.33 -8.08
CA PHE A 176 2.12 -3.99 -8.93
C PHE A 176 2.56 -3.08 -10.09
N PHE A 177 3.83 -3.19 -10.49
CA PHE A 177 4.40 -2.34 -11.53
C PHE A 177 5.46 -3.07 -12.35
N PRO A 178 5.58 -2.79 -13.66
CA PRO A 178 6.67 -3.34 -14.44
C PRO A 178 7.98 -2.60 -14.14
N VAL A 179 9.09 -3.31 -13.95
CA VAL A 179 10.40 -2.66 -13.74
C VAL A 179 10.95 -2.07 -15.03
N LYS A 180 10.51 -2.58 -16.19
CA LYS A 180 10.87 -2.06 -17.52
C LYS A 180 9.62 -1.83 -18.36
N ARG A 181 9.61 -0.72 -19.10
CA ARG A 181 8.52 -0.43 -20.06
C ARG A 181 8.41 -1.48 -21.18
N GLU A 182 9.54 -2.05 -21.62
CA GLU A 182 9.60 -3.03 -22.73
C GLU A 182 9.54 -4.50 -22.27
N GLY A 183 9.61 -4.77 -20.96
CA GLY A 183 9.46 -6.11 -20.40
C GLY A 183 10.57 -7.13 -20.73
N LYS A 184 11.73 -6.71 -21.27
CA LYS A 184 12.86 -7.60 -21.63
C LYS A 184 14.21 -7.16 -21.08
N GLY A 185 15.04 -8.13 -20.70
CA GLY A 185 16.42 -7.93 -20.23
C GLY A 185 16.54 -7.40 -18.80
N PRO A 186 17.76 -7.30 -18.24
CA PRO A 186 17.98 -6.90 -16.85
C PRO A 186 17.47 -5.49 -16.55
N THR A 187 17.19 -5.18 -15.28
CA THR A 187 16.78 -3.82 -14.87
C THR A 187 17.90 -2.81 -15.08
N GLU A 188 17.51 -1.54 -15.21
CA GLU A 188 18.47 -0.41 -15.21
C GLU A 188 18.70 0.13 -13.78
N PHE A 189 18.12 -0.53 -12.78
CA PHE A 189 18.21 -0.13 -11.39
C PHE A 189 19.62 -0.37 -10.84
N THR A 190 20.01 0.48 -9.88
CA THR A 190 21.18 0.22 -9.04
C THR A 190 20.88 -0.96 -8.11
N GLU A 191 21.91 -1.53 -7.51
CA GLU A 191 21.73 -2.61 -6.53
C GLU A 191 20.81 -2.18 -5.38
N THR A 192 20.98 -0.95 -4.87
CA THR A 192 20.10 -0.37 -3.85
C THR A 192 18.63 -0.37 -4.30
N LEU A 193 18.34 0.11 -5.51
CA LEU A 193 16.98 0.20 -6.03
C LEU A 193 16.37 -1.17 -6.34
N ASN A 194 17.15 -2.13 -6.81
CA ASN A 194 16.71 -3.53 -7.01
C ASN A 194 16.21 -4.13 -5.70
N ARG A 195 16.91 -3.89 -4.60
CA ARG A 195 16.61 -4.48 -3.30
C ARG A 195 15.40 -3.84 -2.65
N ILE A 196 15.32 -2.52 -2.73
CA ILE A 196 14.15 -1.76 -2.28
C ILE A 196 12.91 -2.19 -3.06
N THR A 197 13.04 -2.44 -4.38
CA THR A 197 11.95 -2.95 -5.20
C THR A 197 11.42 -4.28 -4.67
N VAL A 198 12.29 -5.24 -4.35
CA VAL A 198 11.88 -6.54 -3.78
C VAL A 198 11.20 -6.37 -2.42
N ILE A 199 11.74 -5.53 -1.54
CA ILE A 199 11.14 -5.25 -0.23
C ILE A 199 9.75 -4.60 -0.39
N THR A 200 9.62 -3.61 -1.28
CA THR A 200 8.34 -2.96 -1.56
C THR A 200 7.33 -3.94 -2.17
N LEU A 201 7.76 -4.85 -3.06
CA LEU A 201 6.90 -5.91 -3.56
C LEU A 201 6.41 -6.81 -2.42
N ALA A 202 7.28 -7.20 -1.48
CA ALA A 202 6.89 -8.01 -0.34
C ALA A 202 5.85 -7.31 0.54
N ILE A 203 6.03 -6.02 0.82
CA ILE A 203 5.08 -5.22 1.60
C ILE A 203 3.75 -5.08 0.85
N THR A 204 3.78 -4.72 -0.44
CA THR A 204 2.56 -4.51 -1.24
C THR A 204 1.77 -5.80 -1.38
N ILE A 205 2.41 -6.91 -1.78
CA ILE A 205 1.75 -8.21 -1.95
C ILE A 205 1.16 -8.70 -0.62
N LYS A 206 1.93 -8.63 0.48
CA LYS A 206 1.43 -9.11 1.78
C LYS A 206 0.25 -8.30 2.32
N THR A 207 0.28 -6.98 2.10
CA THR A 207 -0.69 -6.08 2.74
C THR A 207 -1.84 -5.65 1.83
N ARG A 208 -1.75 -5.88 0.52
CA ARG A 208 -2.77 -5.48 -0.48
C ARG A 208 -3.04 -6.52 -1.56
N GLY A 209 -2.21 -7.56 -1.68
CA GLY A 209 -2.27 -8.58 -2.72
C GLY A 209 -1.99 -8.07 -4.14
N ILE A 210 -1.95 -8.98 -5.10
CA ILE A 210 -1.83 -8.65 -6.53
C ILE A 210 -3.23 -8.50 -7.14
N ALA A 211 -3.53 -7.31 -7.67
CA ALA A 211 -4.87 -6.94 -8.13
C ALA A 211 -5.33 -7.68 -9.41
N ASP A 212 -4.42 -7.92 -10.36
CA ASP A 212 -4.73 -8.48 -11.69
C ASP A 212 -4.03 -9.83 -11.95
N ALA A 213 -4.69 -10.72 -12.70
CA ALA A 213 -4.15 -12.05 -13.03
C ALA A 213 -2.87 -11.97 -13.88
N ASP A 214 -2.81 -11.03 -14.82
CA ASP A 214 -1.66 -10.85 -15.71
C ASP A 214 -0.41 -10.41 -14.94
N HIS A 215 -0.58 -9.63 -13.86
CA HIS A 215 0.51 -9.21 -12.99
C HIS A 215 1.15 -10.39 -12.25
N LEU A 216 0.34 -11.39 -11.86
CA LEU A 216 0.86 -12.60 -11.21
C LEU A 216 1.77 -13.39 -12.16
N LEU A 217 1.43 -13.46 -13.45
CA LEU A 217 2.27 -14.08 -14.48
C LEU A 217 3.55 -13.28 -14.72
N TYR A 218 3.47 -11.95 -14.68
CA TYR A 218 4.63 -11.07 -14.86
C TYR A 218 5.61 -11.10 -13.68
N LEU A 219 5.15 -11.43 -12.45
CA LEU A 219 5.99 -11.39 -11.26
C LEU A 219 7.28 -12.22 -11.40
N GLN A 220 7.20 -13.42 -11.97
CA GLN A 220 8.39 -14.23 -12.18
C GLN A 220 9.39 -13.54 -13.12
N THR A 221 8.91 -13.05 -14.28
CA THR A 221 9.76 -12.31 -15.23
C THR A 221 10.34 -11.05 -14.60
N MET A 222 9.56 -10.34 -13.78
CA MET A 222 10.02 -9.17 -13.04
C MET A 222 11.18 -9.51 -12.10
N LEU A 223 11.04 -10.57 -11.31
CA LEU A 223 12.08 -11.03 -10.40
C LEU A 223 13.33 -11.46 -11.19
N GLU A 224 13.19 -12.20 -12.27
CA GLU A 224 14.31 -12.56 -13.16
C GLU A 224 15.04 -11.32 -13.68
N GLN A 225 14.32 -10.28 -14.10
CA GLN A 225 14.93 -9.02 -14.54
C GLN A 225 15.72 -8.33 -13.42
N ILE A 226 15.15 -8.20 -12.22
CA ILE A 226 15.79 -7.56 -11.06
C ILE A 226 17.02 -8.37 -10.65
N MET A 227 16.88 -9.70 -10.60
CA MET A 227 17.91 -10.62 -10.14
C MET A 227 19.05 -10.81 -11.15
N ALA A 228 18.84 -10.52 -12.44
CA ALA A 228 19.84 -10.68 -13.48
C ALA A 228 21.12 -9.85 -13.25
N THR A 229 20.99 -8.69 -12.59
CA THR A 229 22.14 -7.82 -12.24
C THR A 229 22.40 -7.74 -10.74
N SER A 230 21.52 -8.29 -9.90
CA SER A 230 21.64 -8.22 -8.45
C SER A 230 22.34 -9.44 -7.88
N LEU A 231 23.31 -9.20 -7.00
CA LEU A 231 24.07 -10.24 -6.29
C LEU A 231 23.56 -10.50 -4.87
N HIS A 232 22.60 -9.72 -4.37
CA HIS A 232 22.14 -9.83 -2.99
C HIS A 232 21.31 -11.10 -2.70
N THR A 233 21.34 -11.54 -1.45
CA THR A 233 20.53 -12.62 -0.88
C THR A 233 19.89 -12.16 0.42
N TRP A 234 18.67 -12.62 0.69
CA TRP A 234 17.89 -12.19 1.85
C TRP A 234 18.03 -13.26 2.94
N SER A 235 18.21 -12.85 4.19
CA SER A 235 18.30 -13.79 5.30
C SER A 235 17.00 -14.59 5.47
N GLU A 236 17.09 -15.76 6.11
CA GLU A 236 15.90 -16.55 6.49
C GLU A 236 14.94 -15.74 7.39
N LYS A 237 15.50 -14.93 8.31
CA LYS A 237 14.73 -14.08 9.22
C LYS A 237 13.90 -13.02 8.50
N THR A 238 14.40 -12.51 7.38
CA THR A 238 13.65 -11.64 6.48
C THR A 238 12.66 -12.44 5.64
N LEU A 239 13.13 -13.49 4.96
CA LEU A 239 12.34 -14.24 3.99
C LEU A 239 11.11 -14.90 4.62
N ARG A 240 11.15 -15.25 5.91
CA ARG A 240 9.99 -15.81 6.61
C ARG A 240 8.76 -14.89 6.60
N TYR A 241 8.97 -13.57 6.55
CA TYR A 241 7.89 -12.60 6.51
C TYR A 241 7.40 -12.28 5.10
N PHE A 242 8.16 -12.65 4.06
CA PHE A 242 7.77 -12.42 2.67
C PHE A 242 6.55 -13.28 2.30
N PRO A 243 5.67 -12.79 1.41
CA PRO A 243 4.64 -13.62 0.77
C PRO A 243 5.24 -14.89 0.16
N SER A 244 4.50 -16.00 0.21
CA SER A 244 4.98 -17.30 -0.28
C SER A 244 5.49 -17.24 -1.72
N VAL A 245 4.76 -16.54 -2.60
CA VAL A 245 5.09 -16.39 -4.02
C VAL A 245 6.47 -15.75 -4.24
N LEU A 246 6.83 -14.76 -3.42
CA LEU A 246 8.16 -14.14 -3.47
C LEU A 246 9.21 -15.01 -2.79
N ARG A 247 8.87 -15.56 -1.63
CA ARG A 247 9.79 -16.37 -0.82
C ARG A 247 10.29 -17.58 -1.61
N GLU A 248 9.40 -18.30 -2.27
CA GLU A 248 9.73 -19.48 -3.09
C GLU A 248 10.67 -19.11 -4.26
N ALA A 249 10.47 -17.95 -4.89
CA ALA A 249 11.32 -17.48 -5.98
C ALA A 249 12.72 -17.05 -5.51
N LEU A 250 12.89 -16.63 -4.25
CA LEU A 250 14.14 -16.08 -3.72
C LEU A 250 14.95 -17.09 -2.88
N MET A 251 14.32 -18.10 -2.27
CA MET A 251 14.96 -19.05 -1.34
C MET A 251 16.13 -19.84 -1.95
N GLY A 252 16.17 -20.05 -3.27
CA GLY A 252 17.19 -20.86 -3.95
C GLY A 252 18.47 -20.11 -4.35
N ARG A 253 18.60 -18.82 -4.01
CA ARG A 253 19.73 -17.98 -4.43
C ARG A 253 21.01 -18.34 -3.67
N MET A 254 22.12 -18.48 -4.39
CA MET A 254 23.43 -18.70 -3.77
C MET A 254 23.92 -17.41 -3.10
N ASP A 255 24.30 -17.54 -1.82
CA ASP A 255 24.95 -16.46 -1.09
C ASP A 255 26.46 -16.42 -1.41
N ASN A 256 26.87 -15.38 -2.14
CA ASN A 256 28.25 -15.20 -2.58
C ASN A 256 29.14 -14.49 -1.55
N ARG A 257 28.62 -14.10 -0.37
CA ARG A 257 29.43 -13.40 0.65
C ARG A 257 30.65 -14.19 1.07
N SER A 258 30.51 -15.51 1.24
CA SER A 258 31.63 -16.39 1.57
C SER A 258 32.74 -16.38 0.50
N LEU A 259 32.36 -16.30 -0.79
CA LEU A 259 33.29 -16.18 -1.90
C LEU A 259 33.99 -14.82 -1.92
N GLU A 260 33.25 -13.74 -1.63
CA GLU A 260 33.83 -12.39 -1.52
C GLU A 260 34.83 -12.29 -0.37
N ILE A 261 34.56 -12.94 0.78
CA ILE A 261 35.52 -13.03 1.88
C ILE A 261 36.76 -13.84 1.48
N GLN A 262 36.61 -14.94 0.75
CA GLN A 262 37.77 -15.68 0.22
C GLN A 262 38.59 -14.85 -0.78
N ALA A 263 37.92 -14.03 -1.60
CA ALA A 263 38.58 -13.11 -2.52
C ALA A 263 39.33 -12.01 -1.75
N TRP A 264 38.74 -11.48 -0.69
CA TRP A 264 39.39 -10.56 0.25
C TRP A 264 40.66 -11.18 0.85
N GLN A 265 40.59 -12.37 1.44
CA GLN A 265 41.74 -13.03 2.07
C GLN A 265 42.92 -13.24 1.11
N LYS A 266 42.65 -13.47 -0.19
CA LYS A 266 43.70 -13.58 -1.21
C LYS A 266 44.31 -12.22 -1.59
N ALA A 267 43.51 -11.16 -1.55
CA ALA A 267 43.94 -9.80 -1.92
C ALA A 267 44.49 -9.01 -0.72
N GLU A 268 44.20 -9.42 0.51
CA GLU A 268 44.39 -8.68 1.76
C GLU A 268 45.80 -8.11 1.87
N THR A 269 46.84 -8.93 1.77
CA THR A 269 48.23 -8.45 1.89
C THR A 269 48.57 -7.35 0.88
N THR A 270 48.08 -7.47 -0.36
CA THR A 270 48.33 -6.46 -1.39
C THR A 270 47.53 -5.19 -1.15
N VAL A 271 46.25 -5.32 -0.78
CA VAL A 271 45.38 -4.17 -0.47
C VAL A 271 45.91 -3.41 0.74
N ILE A 272 46.27 -4.11 1.82
CA ILE A 272 46.83 -3.49 3.03
C ILE A 272 48.12 -2.74 2.70
N ASN A 273 49.04 -3.34 1.92
CA ASN A 273 50.25 -2.65 1.49
C ASN A 273 49.96 -1.36 0.69
N GLN A 274 49.00 -1.41 -0.25
CA GLN A 274 48.56 -0.23 -1.00
C GLN A 274 47.92 0.83 -0.10
N CYS A 275 47.08 0.40 0.84
CA CYS A 275 46.44 1.27 1.82
C CYS A 275 47.47 1.90 2.77
N THR A 276 48.49 1.18 3.24
CA THR A 276 49.54 1.76 4.07
C THR A 276 50.32 2.86 3.33
N GLN A 277 50.66 2.63 2.06
CA GLN A 277 51.31 3.65 1.22
C GLN A 277 50.43 4.88 1.00
N LEU A 278 49.13 4.68 0.81
CA LEU A 278 48.17 5.76 0.55
C LEU A 278 47.74 6.51 1.82
N LEU A 279 47.56 5.80 2.93
CA LEU A 279 46.82 6.23 4.12
C LEU A 279 47.69 6.36 5.35
N SER A 280 48.99 6.03 5.35
CA SER A 280 49.83 6.35 6.50
C SER A 280 49.80 7.87 6.82
N PRO A 281 49.92 8.29 8.09
CA PRO A 281 49.88 9.71 8.45
C PRO A 281 50.96 10.55 7.74
N SER A 282 52.08 9.91 7.39
CA SER A 282 53.20 10.49 6.62
C SER A 282 53.13 10.23 5.11
N ALA A 283 52.02 9.70 4.58
CA ALA A 283 51.87 9.36 3.17
C ALA A 283 52.02 10.59 2.26
N ASP A 284 52.80 10.43 1.19
CA ASP A 284 52.97 11.46 0.16
C ASP A 284 51.62 11.72 -0.56
N PRO A 285 51.09 12.96 -0.52
CA PRO A 285 49.86 13.31 -1.24
C PRO A 285 49.89 13.03 -2.74
N SER A 286 51.07 12.94 -3.36
CA SER A 286 51.23 12.64 -4.79
C SER A 286 50.78 11.21 -5.14
N TYR A 287 50.87 10.28 -4.18
CA TYR A 287 50.52 8.86 -4.36
C TYR A 287 49.03 8.64 -4.66
N VAL A 288 48.15 9.59 -4.28
CA VAL A 288 46.73 9.57 -4.63
C VAL A 288 46.53 9.39 -6.14
N THR A 289 47.31 10.11 -6.95
CA THR A 289 47.23 10.02 -8.42
C THR A 289 47.66 8.65 -8.90
N THR A 290 48.76 8.13 -8.36
CA THR A 290 49.28 6.78 -8.66
C THR A 290 48.28 5.70 -8.30
N TYR A 291 47.62 5.80 -7.15
CA TYR A 291 46.60 4.86 -6.73
C TYR A 291 45.41 4.87 -7.70
N ILE A 292 44.90 6.05 -8.07
CA ILE A 292 43.76 6.17 -8.98
C ILE A 292 44.10 5.65 -10.39
N SER A 293 45.32 5.88 -10.88
CA SER A 293 45.72 5.47 -12.23
C SER A 293 46.16 4.00 -12.33
N HIS A 294 46.87 3.47 -11.34
CA HIS A 294 47.58 2.19 -11.44
C HIS A 294 47.09 1.08 -10.50
N SER A 295 46.21 1.36 -9.53
CA SER A 295 45.64 0.28 -8.71
C SER A 295 44.80 -0.67 -9.55
N PHE A 296 44.93 -1.97 -9.29
CA PHE A 296 44.09 -3.00 -9.92
C PHE A 296 42.61 -2.72 -9.64
N PRO A 297 41.73 -2.68 -10.65
CA PRO A 297 40.31 -2.39 -10.46
C PRO A 297 39.66 -3.26 -9.37
N MET A 298 39.97 -4.56 -9.36
CA MET A 298 39.47 -5.53 -8.37
C MET A 298 39.90 -5.25 -6.93
N HIS A 299 40.98 -4.49 -6.73
CA HIS A 299 41.46 -4.13 -5.39
C HIS A 299 40.81 -2.83 -4.88
N ARG A 300 40.32 -1.97 -5.79
CA ARG A 300 39.74 -0.67 -5.44
C ARG A 300 38.48 -0.78 -4.59
N ARG A 301 37.70 -1.86 -4.75
CA ARG A 301 36.51 -2.15 -3.93
C ARG A 301 36.82 -2.47 -2.47
N TYR A 302 38.07 -2.77 -2.14
CA TYR A 302 38.51 -3.04 -0.77
C TYR A 302 39.18 -1.83 -0.10
N LEU A 303 39.17 -0.64 -0.72
CA LEU A 303 39.83 0.54 -0.16
C LEU A 303 39.27 0.91 1.22
N CYS A 304 37.94 0.95 1.36
CA CYS A 304 37.30 1.24 2.65
C CYS A 304 37.54 0.13 3.69
N ALA A 305 37.55 -1.14 3.26
CA ALA A 305 37.87 -2.27 4.14
C ALA A 305 39.32 -2.17 4.66
N GLY A 306 40.29 -1.94 3.78
CA GLY A 306 41.70 -1.78 4.16
C GLY A 306 41.93 -0.55 5.03
N ALA A 307 41.25 0.58 4.74
CA ALA A 307 41.29 1.76 5.60
C ALA A 307 40.77 1.45 7.01
N TRP A 308 39.63 0.75 7.11
CA TRP A 308 39.04 0.35 8.39
C TRP A 308 39.96 -0.57 9.20
N ILE A 309 40.62 -1.55 8.55
CA ILE A 309 41.58 -2.44 9.21
C ILE A 309 42.76 -1.67 9.78
N LEU A 310 43.36 -0.77 8.99
CA LEU A 310 44.54 0.01 9.41
C LEU A 310 44.28 0.94 10.60
N MET A 311 43.02 1.30 10.86
CA MET A 311 42.67 2.10 12.03
C MET A 311 42.91 1.33 13.33
N HIS A 312 42.62 0.02 13.40
CA HIS A 312 42.72 -0.78 14.63
C HIS A 312 42.06 -0.16 15.89
N GLY A 313 40.98 0.62 15.71
CA GLY A 313 40.30 1.36 16.80
C GLY A 313 40.88 2.74 17.09
N HIS A 314 41.91 3.14 16.34
CA HIS A 314 42.66 4.40 16.42
C HIS A 314 42.54 5.14 15.08
N PRO A 315 41.47 5.92 14.86
CA PRO A 315 41.22 6.62 13.60
C PRO A 315 42.36 7.55 13.13
N GLU A 316 43.15 8.07 14.07
CA GLU A 316 44.34 8.88 13.84
C GLU A 316 45.44 8.17 13.02
N ASN A 317 45.37 6.84 12.91
CA ASN A 317 46.34 6.05 12.15
C ASN A 317 46.20 6.17 10.64
N ILE A 318 45.13 6.78 10.13
CA ILE A 318 44.90 6.96 8.69
C ILE A 318 44.84 8.42 8.25
N ASN A 319 45.39 8.70 7.06
CA ASN A 319 45.32 9.97 6.37
C ASN A 319 43.96 10.09 5.67
N SER A 320 42.99 10.66 6.39
CA SER A 320 41.62 10.87 5.90
C SER A 320 41.55 11.80 4.69
N ILE A 321 42.51 12.72 4.52
CA ILE A 321 42.57 13.64 3.38
C ILE A 321 42.85 12.89 2.08
N ASN A 322 43.85 12.00 2.09
CA ASN A 322 44.17 11.16 0.94
C ASN A 322 43.00 10.22 0.60
N LEU A 323 42.39 9.60 1.61
CA LEU A 323 41.22 8.76 1.41
C LEU A 323 40.06 9.53 0.77
N ALA A 324 39.75 10.73 1.30
CA ALA A 324 38.71 11.58 0.75
C ALA A 324 38.96 11.89 -0.72
N ARG A 325 40.21 12.25 -1.09
CA ARG A 325 40.57 12.55 -2.49
C ARG A 325 40.33 11.36 -3.42
N VAL A 326 40.66 10.14 -2.99
CA VAL A 326 40.42 8.93 -3.79
C VAL A 326 38.93 8.63 -3.92
N LEU A 327 38.18 8.59 -2.82
CA LEU A 327 36.75 8.27 -2.83
C LEU A 327 35.92 9.26 -3.68
N ARG A 328 36.37 10.51 -3.78
CA ARG A 328 35.72 11.54 -4.61
C ARG A 328 35.92 11.33 -6.11
N GLU A 329 37.00 10.66 -6.50
CA GLU A 329 37.29 10.31 -7.90
C GLU A 329 36.70 8.96 -8.31
N PHE A 330 36.17 8.20 -7.35
CA PHE A 330 35.38 7.00 -7.64
C PHE A 330 33.99 7.39 -8.16
N SER A 331 33.36 6.48 -8.89
CA SER A 331 31.94 6.64 -9.19
C SER A 331 31.10 6.42 -7.93
N PRO A 332 29.87 6.95 -7.86
CA PRO A 332 28.97 6.72 -6.72
C PRO A 332 28.73 5.23 -6.46
N GLU A 333 28.69 4.41 -7.51
CA GLU A 333 28.52 2.97 -7.41
C GLU A 333 29.76 2.27 -6.85
N ASP A 334 30.96 2.65 -7.28
CA ASP A 334 32.20 2.12 -6.70
C ASP A 334 32.28 2.44 -5.20
N VAL A 335 31.78 3.61 -4.78
CA VAL A 335 31.67 3.97 -3.35
C VAL A 335 30.64 3.11 -2.64
N THR A 336 29.47 2.83 -3.25
CA THR A 336 28.51 1.85 -2.70
C THR A 336 29.19 0.49 -2.52
N GLU A 337 29.83 -0.05 -3.57
CA GLU A 337 30.49 -1.36 -3.52
C GLU A 337 31.57 -1.42 -2.43
N ASN A 338 32.35 -0.35 -2.28
CA ASN A 338 33.34 -0.22 -1.21
C ASN A 338 32.70 -0.29 0.19
N ILE A 339 31.54 0.34 0.39
CA ILE A 339 30.83 0.30 1.67
C ILE A 339 30.32 -1.10 1.98
N TYR A 340 29.68 -1.77 1.01
CA TYR A 340 29.19 -3.14 1.20
C TYR A 340 30.33 -4.11 1.50
N THR A 341 31.42 -4.00 0.73
CA THR A 341 32.62 -4.82 0.93
C THR A 341 33.28 -4.55 2.28
N MET A 342 33.35 -3.28 2.72
CA MET A 342 33.84 -2.93 4.05
C MET A 342 32.97 -3.55 5.15
N VAL A 343 31.64 -3.52 5.01
CA VAL A 343 30.72 -4.14 5.98
C VAL A 343 30.91 -5.66 6.02
N ASP A 344 31.06 -6.32 4.87
CA ASP A 344 31.34 -7.76 4.80
C ASP A 344 32.63 -8.12 5.54
N VAL A 345 33.72 -7.40 5.24
CA VAL A 345 35.02 -7.61 5.89
C VAL A 345 34.97 -7.29 7.38
N LEU A 346 34.25 -6.23 7.78
CA LEU A 346 34.07 -5.83 9.18
C LEU A 346 33.36 -6.93 9.97
N VAL A 347 32.25 -7.45 9.46
CA VAL A 347 31.48 -8.50 10.14
C VAL A 347 32.29 -9.78 10.24
N HIS A 348 32.97 -10.17 9.15
CA HIS A 348 33.89 -11.31 9.16
C HIS A 348 35.02 -11.14 10.17
N HIS A 349 35.62 -9.95 10.26
CA HIS A 349 36.69 -9.68 11.21
C HIS A 349 36.19 -9.79 12.66
N ILE A 350 35.00 -9.27 12.98
CA ILE A 350 34.39 -9.44 14.32
C ILE A 350 34.23 -10.93 14.64
N GLN A 351 33.72 -11.73 13.70
CA GLN A 351 33.56 -13.18 13.90
C GLN A 351 34.90 -13.89 14.14
N MET A 352 35.95 -13.52 13.41
CA MET A 352 37.29 -14.06 13.60
C MET A 352 37.86 -13.69 14.98
N GLU A 353 37.80 -12.43 15.39
CA GLU A 353 38.33 -11.99 16.69
C GLU A 353 37.57 -12.60 17.87
N LEU A 354 36.27 -12.84 17.73
CA LEU A 354 35.48 -13.59 18.71
C LEU A 354 35.99 -15.02 18.90
N GLN A 355 36.36 -15.69 17.81
CA GLN A 355 36.96 -17.03 17.87
C GLN A 355 38.33 -17.02 18.58
N HIS A 356 39.06 -15.90 18.52
CA HIS A 356 40.32 -15.71 19.23
C HIS A 356 40.13 -15.31 20.71
N GLY A 357 38.88 -15.25 21.21
CA GLY A 357 38.57 -15.02 22.62
C GLY A 357 38.38 -13.55 23.01
N HIS A 358 38.29 -12.63 22.05
CA HIS A 358 37.98 -11.24 22.33
C HIS A 358 36.51 -11.04 22.72
N LEU A 359 36.24 -10.02 23.55
CA LEU A 359 34.89 -9.70 24.00
C LEU A 359 34.07 -9.03 22.88
N SER A 360 32.87 -9.54 22.61
CA SER A 360 31.96 -9.01 21.57
C SER A 360 31.68 -7.51 21.73
N GLN A 361 31.45 -7.07 22.96
CA GLN A 361 31.14 -5.66 23.24
C GLN A 361 32.30 -4.73 22.85
N ASP A 362 33.54 -5.12 23.14
CA ASP A 362 34.72 -4.32 22.80
C ASP A 362 34.92 -4.23 21.28
N LEU A 363 34.69 -5.34 20.57
CA LEU A 363 34.79 -5.39 19.11
C LEU A 363 33.74 -4.50 18.44
N VAL A 364 32.48 -4.56 18.89
CA VAL A 364 31.39 -3.70 18.39
C VAL A 364 31.67 -2.23 18.69
N LEU A 365 32.20 -1.90 19.87
CA LEU A 365 32.58 -0.54 20.23
C LEU A 365 33.71 -0.01 19.33
N LYS A 366 34.77 -0.79 19.10
CA LYS A 366 35.88 -0.44 18.19
C LYS A 366 35.38 -0.24 16.76
N ALA A 367 34.55 -1.17 16.26
CA ALA A 367 33.95 -1.07 14.93
C ALA A 367 33.11 0.22 14.81
N SER A 368 32.27 0.50 15.82
CA SER A 368 31.42 1.70 15.87
C SER A 368 32.24 3.00 15.92
N ALA A 369 33.38 3.00 16.63
CA ALA A 369 34.29 4.15 16.70
C ALA A 369 34.94 4.44 15.34
N ASN A 370 35.43 3.40 14.64
CA ASN A 370 35.97 3.55 13.29
C ASN A 370 34.91 4.05 12.30
N LEU A 371 33.70 3.50 12.33
CA LEU A 371 32.60 3.94 11.46
C LEU A 371 32.17 5.37 11.78
N THR A 372 32.18 5.77 13.05
CA THR A 372 31.92 7.15 13.48
C THR A 372 32.91 8.13 12.83
N PHE A 373 34.18 7.77 12.72
CA PHE A 373 35.17 8.60 12.04
C PHE A 373 34.86 8.77 10.54
N PHE A 374 34.48 7.69 9.85
CA PHE A 374 34.11 7.75 8.44
C PHE A 374 32.90 8.65 8.18
N VAL A 375 31.89 8.58 9.05
CA VAL A 375 30.60 9.23 8.76
C VAL A 375 30.47 10.62 9.39
N TRP A 376 31.07 10.86 10.56
CA TRP A 376 30.84 12.09 11.33
C TRP A 376 32.04 13.01 11.40
N THR A 377 33.24 12.49 11.64
CA THR A 377 34.43 13.33 11.83
C THR A 377 34.88 13.99 10.53
N HIS A 378 34.99 13.19 9.47
CA HIS A 378 35.40 13.68 8.15
C HIS A 378 34.31 13.56 7.09
N GLU A 379 33.15 12.97 7.42
CA GLU A 379 32.00 12.79 6.52
C GLU A 379 32.42 12.25 5.15
N LEU A 380 33.22 11.17 5.16
CA LEU A 380 33.85 10.53 4.02
C LEU A 380 32.90 9.63 3.24
N LEU A 381 31.93 9.03 3.94
CA LEU A 381 31.00 8.05 3.38
C LEU A 381 29.53 8.48 3.58
N PRO A 382 28.65 8.23 2.60
CA PRO A 382 27.22 8.42 2.75
C PRO A 382 26.63 7.49 3.82
N LEU A 383 26.05 8.08 4.88
CA LEU A 383 25.48 7.34 6.00
C LEU A 383 24.32 6.43 5.58
N ASP A 384 23.42 6.94 4.74
CA ASP A 384 22.25 6.22 4.24
C ASP A 384 22.65 4.88 3.60
N ILE A 385 23.71 4.87 2.79
CA ILE A 385 24.23 3.65 2.16
C ILE A 385 24.90 2.72 3.16
N LEU A 386 25.64 3.25 4.14
CA LEU A 386 26.24 2.44 5.21
C LEU A 386 25.16 1.75 6.05
N LEU A 387 24.11 2.46 6.43
CA LEU A 387 23.01 1.90 7.21
C LEU A 387 22.27 0.81 6.43
N LEU A 388 22.00 1.05 5.14
CA LEU A 388 21.45 0.02 4.25
C LEU A 388 22.36 -1.22 4.23
N ALA A 389 23.65 -1.04 3.97
CA ALA A 389 24.60 -2.15 3.92
C ALA A 389 24.66 -2.98 5.20
N LEU A 390 24.53 -2.34 6.38
CA LEU A 390 24.50 -3.03 7.66
C LEU A 390 23.18 -3.78 7.90
N ILE A 391 22.02 -3.15 7.66
CA ILE A 391 20.72 -3.83 7.89
C ILE A 391 20.42 -4.94 6.88
N ASP A 392 21.22 -5.00 5.83
CA ASP A 392 21.20 -6.03 4.82
C ASP A 392 22.06 -7.26 5.16
N ARG A 393 22.76 -7.19 6.29
CA ARG A 393 23.46 -8.30 6.95
C ARG A 393 22.72 -8.67 8.23
N ASP A 394 21.40 -8.72 8.14
CA ASP A 394 20.49 -8.95 9.25
C ASP A 394 20.55 -10.39 9.81
N ASP A 395 21.24 -11.29 9.12
CA ASP A 395 21.61 -12.60 9.64
C ASP A 395 22.74 -12.54 10.68
N ASP A 396 23.54 -11.45 10.72
CA ASP A 396 24.55 -11.23 11.75
C ASP A 396 24.06 -10.23 12.83
N PRO A 397 23.96 -10.64 14.11
CA PRO A 397 23.47 -9.76 15.18
C PRO A 397 24.37 -8.54 15.44
N HIS A 398 25.67 -8.60 15.13
CA HIS A 398 26.59 -7.48 15.34
C HIS A 398 26.32 -6.34 14.35
N ALA A 399 25.91 -6.65 13.12
CA ALA A 399 25.57 -5.63 12.12
C ALA A 399 24.40 -4.75 12.60
N LEU A 400 23.33 -5.36 13.12
CA LEU A 400 22.18 -4.64 13.68
C LEU A 400 22.54 -3.87 14.96
N HIS A 401 23.37 -4.43 15.84
CA HIS A 401 23.87 -3.69 17.01
C HIS A 401 24.69 -2.46 16.62
N ILE A 402 25.51 -2.54 15.57
CA ILE A 402 26.24 -1.38 15.04
C ILE A 402 25.26 -0.32 14.53
N VAL A 403 24.21 -0.71 13.81
CA VAL A 403 23.16 0.23 13.33
C VAL A 403 22.52 0.97 14.49
N ILE A 404 22.09 0.24 15.53
CA ILE A 404 21.52 0.83 16.74
C ILE A 404 22.51 1.83 17.35
N ASN A 405 23.75 1.41 17.59
CA ASN A 405 24.78 2.27 18.16
C ASN A 405 25.02 3.54 17.34
N LEU A 406 25.03 3.45 16.01
CA LEU A 406 25.20 4.61 15.13
C LEU A 406 24.01 5.57 15.20
N LEU A 407 22.77 5.06 15.26
CA LEU A 407 21.56 5.88 15.34
C LEU A 407 21.35 6.55 16.71
N GLU A 408 21.97 6.02 17.77
CA GLU A 408 21.87 6.57 19.12
C GLU A 408 22.93 7.63 19.45
N ARG A 409 23.90 7.85 18.56
CA ARG A 409 24.95 8.86 18.70
C ARG A 409 24.39 10.28 18.76
N GLN A 410 25.04 11.16 19.52
CA GLN A 410 24.59 12.54 19.67
C GLN A 410 24.73 13.33 18.37
N GLU A 411 25.74 13.00 17.56
CA GLU A 411 26.05 13.63 16.28
C GLU A 411 24.86 13.54 15.32
N ILE A 412 24.30 12.35 15.12
CA ILE A 412 23.12 12.16 14.26
C ILE A 412 21.85 12.76 14.87
N LEU A 413 21.64 12.58 16.18
CA LEU A 413 20.46 13.11 16.86
C LEU A 413 20.43 14.64 16.80
N GLN A 414 21.58 15.31 16.95
CA GLN A 414 21.70 16.75 16.79
C GLN A 414 21.47 17.18 15.34
N ARG A 415 22.01 16.45 14.35
CA ARG A 415 21.78 16.76 12.93
C ARG A 415 20.31 16.65 12.56
N VAL A 416 19.65 15.58 12.98
CA VAL A 416 18.22 15.35 12.79
C VAL A 416 17.38 16.42 13.50
N LYS A 417 17.71 16.75 14.76
CA LYS A 417 17.04 17.83 15.50
C LYS A 417 17.18 19.17 14.78
N GLN A 418 18.37 19.51 14.30
CA GLN A 418 18.61 20.74 13.56
C GLN A 418 17.83 20.77 12.24
N TYR A 419 17.78 19.65 11.52
CA TYR A 419 16.96 19.50 10.31
C TYR A 419 15.48 19.76 10.61
N CYS A 420 14.91 19.11 11.64
CA CYS A 420 13.52 19.31 12.04
C CYS A 420 13.21 20.77 12.40
N VAL A 421 14.12 21.45 13.12
CA VAL A 421 13.95 22.87 13.48
C VAL A 421 14.02 23.77 12.24
N ASN A 422 14.95 23.51 11.32
CA ASN A 422 15.11 24.30 10.11
C ASN A 422 13.96 24.10 9.10
N HIS A 423 13.46 22.87 8.98
CA HIS A 423 12.37 22.54 8.07
C HIS A 423 11.01 23.00 8.62
N GLY A 424 10.83 23.00 9.94
CA GLY A 424 9.55 23.32 10.58
C GLY A 424 8.50 22.20 10.40
N PRO A 425 7.21 22.50 10.59
CA PRO A 425 6.15 21.49 10.49
C PRO A 425 6.06 20.83 9.10
N PRO A 426 5.53 19.59 9.02
CA PRO A 426 5.35 18.85 7.76
C PRO A 426 4.53 19.60 6.72
N GLU A 427 3.53 20.38 7.16
CA GLU A 427 2.68 21.21 6.32
C GLU A 427 3.41 22.48 5.83
N HIS A 428 4.48 22.30 5.05
CA HIS A 428 5.38 23.37 4.61
C HIS A 428 4.65 24.51 3.86
N TRP A 429 3.55 24.19 3.16
CA TRP A 429 2.72 25.16 2.43
C TRP A 429 2.00 26.17 3.34
N LEU A 430 1.83 25.87 4.64
CA LEU A 430 1.23 26.78 5.62
C LEU A 430 2.24 27.78 6.20
N GLN A 431 3.54 27.54 6.03
CA GLN A 431 4.56 28.42 6.59
C GLN A 431 4.71 29.69 5.75
N SER A 432 4.44 30.86 6.33
CA SER A 432 4.53 32.15 5.61
C SER A 432 5.79 32.97 5.94
N GLY A 433 6.65 32.44 6.82
CA GLY A 433 7.90 33.08 7.20
C GLY A 433 8.97 33.02 6.10
N MET A 434 10.05 33.78 6.30
CA MET A 434 11.22 33.72 5.43
C MET A 434 11.97 32.40 5.65
N PHE A 435 12.12 31.62 4.58
CA PHE A 435 12.92 30.40 4.58
C PHE A 435 14.41 30.76 4.56
N LYS A 436 15.24 29.95 5.23
CA LYS A 436 16.70 30.14 5.25
C LYS A 436 17.38 28.99 4.53
N ARG A 437 18.30 29.30 3.63
CA ARG A 437 19.19 28.30 3.04
C ARG A 437 20.16 27.80 4.11
N VAL A 438 20.33 26.49 4.17
CA VAL A 438 21.41 25.86 4.92
C VAL A 438 22.66 25.92 4.06
N GLU A 439 23.81 26.15 4.70
CA GLU A 439 25.10 26.10 4.01
C GLU A 439 25.34 24.71 3.42
N LEU A 440 25.81 24.62 2.18
CA LEU A 440 25.94 23.38 1.41
C LEU A 440 26.71 22.28 2.17
N GLN A 441 27.87 22.61 2.73
CA GLN A 441 28.69 21.66 3.49
C GLN A 441 27.99 21.23 4.79
N LYS A 442 27.29 22.14 5.48
CA LYS A 442 26.52 21.79 6.68
C LYS A 442 25.31 20.90 6.37
N ALA A 443 24.67 21.10 5.22
CA ALA A 443 23.50 20.32 4.81
C ALA A 443 23.90 18.89 4.37
N LEU A 444 24.92 18.76 3.53
CA LEU A 444 25.24 17.48 2.85
C LEU A 444 26.52 16.80 3.33
N GLY A 445 27.34 17.51 4.09
CA GLY A 445 28.65 17.03 4.54
C GLY A 445 29.72 16.99 3.46
N ASN A 446 30.96 16.71 3.88
CA ASN A 446 32.17 16.86 3.06
C ASN A 446 32.22 16.00 1.79
N HIS A 447 31.64 14.79 1.81
CA HIS A 447 31.67 13.89 0.66
C HIS A 447 30.81 14.43 -0.48
N LEU A 448 29.57 14.84 -0.18
CA LEU A 448 28.58 15.26 -1.18
C LEU A 448 28.75 16.72 -1.60
N SER A 449 29.27 17.60 -0.74
CA SER A 449 29.43 19.03 -1.02
C SER A 449 30.69 19.41 -1.81
N TRP A 450 31.53 18.43 -2.20
CA TRP A 450 32.93 18.68 -2.54
C TRP A 450 33.19 19.60 -3.75
N LYS A 451 32.94 19.10 -4.98
CA LYS A 451 33.10 19.88 -6.23
C LYS A 451 31.85 20.68 -6.56
N ASP A 452 30.79 20.54 -5.76
CA ASP A 452 29.52 21.18 -6.02
C ASP A 452 29.51 22.61 -5.46
N ARG A 453 28.96 23.50 -6.25
CA ARG A 453 28.87 24.94 -5.98
C ARG A 453 27.43 25.43 -5.86
N TYR A 454 26.46 24.61 -6.25
CA TYR A 454 25.05 24.99 -6.20
C TYR A 454 24.51 24.80 -4.78
N PRO A 455 23.77 25.76 -4.22
CA PRO A 455 23.21 25.63 -2.88
C PRO A 455 22.13 24.54 -2.83
N THR A 456 21.78 24.09 -1.62
CA THR A 456 20.60 23.25 -1.39
C THR A 456 19.36 24.12 -1.20
N PHE A 457 18.21 23.59 -1.63
CA PHE A 457 16.90 24.17 -1.35
C PHE A 457 16.19 23.36 -0.27
N PHE A 458 16.19 22.03 -0.40
CA PHE A 458 15.53 21.08 0.49
C PHE A 458 16.37 19.84 0.79
N ASP A 459 17.40 19.55 -0.03
CA ASP A 459 18.31 18.41 0.18
C ASP A 459 19.16 18.59 1.45
N ASP A 460 19.24 17.52 2.23
CA ASP A 460 19.99 17.44 3.48
C ASP A 460 20.37 15.97 3.73
N ALA A 461 21.54 15.71 4.31
CA ALA A 461 21.95 14.36 4.65
C ALA A 461 20.97 13.69 5.63
N ALA A 462 20.35 14.45 6.54
CA ALA A 462 19.28 13.94 7.40
C ALA A 462 18.03 13.59 6.57
N ALA A 463 17.60 14.45 5.64
CA ALA A 463 16.43 14.19 4.79
C ALA A 463 16.55 12.88 3.99
N ARG A 464 17.76 12.51 3.56
CA ARG A 464 18.03 11.26 2.85
C ARG A 464 17.80 10.00 3.70
N LEU A 465 17.82 10.13 5.03
CA LEU A 465 17.51 9.05 5.96
C LEU A 465 16.01 8.81 6.14
N LEU A 466 15.13 9.72 5.68
CA LEU A 466 13.68 9.57 5.78
C LEU A 466 13.20 8.21 5.25
N PRO A 467 13.58 7.74 4.05
CA PRO A 467 13.21 6.40 3.58
C PRO A 467 13.99 5.24 4.23
N VAL A 468 15.13 5.52 4.88
CA VAL A 468 16.02 4.47 5.43
C VAL A 468 15.60 4.06 6.84
N VAL A 469 15.25 5.02 7.70
CA VAL A 469 14.83 4.73 9.09
C VAL A 469 13.64 3.76 9.16
N PRO A 470 12.57 3.90 8.33
CA PRO A 470 11.52 2.91 8.22
C PRO A 470 12.04 1.50 7.93
N LEU A 471 12.95 1.33 6.97
CA LEU A 471 13.53 0.01 6.65
C LEU A 471 14.29 -0.58 7.85
N ILE A 472 15.05 0.25 8.58
CA ILE A 472 15.75 -0.20 9.79
C ILE A 472 14.73 -0.76 10.81
N ILE A 473 13.59 -0.09 10.99
CA ILE A 473 12.54 -0.58 11.90
C ILE A 473 11.98 -1.92 11.42
N TYR A 474 11.72 -2.10 10.12
CA TYR A 474 11.32 -3.41 9.57
C TYR A 474 12.34 -4.49 9.90
N ARG A 475 13.63 -4.23 9.63
CA ARG A 475 14.74 -5.18 9.87
C ARG A 475 14.89 -5.56 11.34
N LEU A 476 14.71 -4.60 12.24
CA LEU A 476 14.74 -4.85 13.69
C LEU A 476 13.57 -5.74 14.13
N ILE A 477 12.36 -5.49 13.63
CA ILE A 477 11.18 -6.33 13.95
C ILE A 477 11.37 -7.74 13.40
N GLU A 478 11.86 -7.89 12.17
CA GLU A 478 12.12 -9.20 11.55
C GLU A 478 13.16 -10.02 12.33
N ASN A 479 14.02 -9.34 13.09
CA ASN A 479 15.05 -9.91 13.95
C ASN A 479 14.65 -10.00 15.42
N ASP A 480 13.35 -9.86 15.74
CA ASP A 480 12.82 -9.92 17.11
C ASP A 480 13.43 -8.85 18.05
N ALA A 481 14.05 -7.80 17.49
CA ALA A 481 14.65 -6.67 18.20
C ALA A 481 13.62 -5.53 18.43
N THR A 482 12.48 -5.87 19.04
CA THR A 482 11.35 -4.94 19.21
C THR A 482 11.63 -3.79 20.18
N GLU A 483 12.47 -4.00 21.20
CA GLU A 483 12.85 -2.96 22.16
C GLU A 483 13.75 -1.89 21.52
N PRO A 484 14.83 -2.23 20.79
CA PRO A 484 15.57 -1.25 19.98
C PRO A 484 14.70 -0.51 18.97
N ALA A 485 13.76 -1.20 18.30
CA ALA A 485 12.82 -0.57 17.38
C ALA A 485 11.95 0.49 18.09
N GLU A 486 11.49 0.19 19.31
CA GLU A 486 10.76 1.15 20.15
C GLU A 486 11.59 2.40 20.45
N ILE A 487 12.85 2.21 20.88
CA ILE A 487 13.74 3.31 21.26
C ILE A 487 14.02 4.22 20.06
N ILE A 488 14.29 3.64 18.89
CA ILE A 488 14.52 4.39 17.65
C ILE A 488 13.26 5.15 17.25
N LEU A 489 12.07 4.53 17.27
CA LEU A 489 10.80 5.22 16.98
C LEU A 489 10.59 6.44 17.87
N VAL A 490 10.88 6.33 19.17
CA VAL A 490 10.74 7.46 20.10
C VAL A 490 11.71 8.58 19.75
N LYS A 491 13.00 8.27 19.56
CA LYS A 491 14.04 9.26 19.25
C LYS A 491 13.82 9.97 17.92
N TYR A 492 13.27 9.27 16.94
CA TYR A 492 13.08 9.77 15.57
C TYR A 492 11.62 10.16 15.26
N SER A 493 10.71 10.16 16.25
CA SER A 493 9.28 10.47 16.07
C SER A 493 9.02 11.79 15.34
N GLN A 494 9.61 12.89 15.81
CA GLN A 494 9.49 14.21 15.18
C GLN A 494 10.06 14.23 13.75
N PHE A 495 11.11 13.44 13.49
CA PHE A 495 11.73 13.32 12.18
C PHE A 495 10.85 12.52 11.21
N LEU A 496 10.31 11.39 11.64
CA LEU A 496 9.38 10.57 10.85
C LEU A 496 8.05 11.29 10.57
N ALA A 497 7.67 12.29 11.38
CA ALA A 497 6.54 13.15 11.07
C ALA A 497 6.73 13.94 9.76
N LEU A 498 7.97 14.15 9.30
CA LEU A 498 8.32 14.76 8.02
C LEU A 498 8.35 13.77 6.85
N HIS A 499 8.19 12.47 7.11
CA HIS A 499 8.18 11.45 6.06
C HIS A 499 6.96 11.64 5.13
N PRO A 500 7.14 11.75 3.80
CA PRO A 500 6.05 12.06 2.88
C PRO A 500 5.00 10.94 2.77
N LEU A 501 5.35 9.72 3.20
CA LEU A 501 4.47 8.54 3.23
C LEU A 501 4.24 8.05 4.67
N ARG A 502 4.29 8.92 5.69
CA ARG A 502 4.20 8.53 7.11
C ARG A 502 2.93 7.75 7.45
N PHE A 503 1.80 8.12 6.84
CA PHE A 503 0.52 7.48 7.08
C PHE A 503 0.49 6.09 6.44
N THR A 504 0.98 6.01 5.20
CA THR A 504 1.17 4.73 4.50
C THR A 504 2.13 3.80 5.26
N PHE A 505 3.25 4.32 5.77
CA PHE A 505 4.22 3.56 6.57
C PHE A 505 3.56 2.92 7.80
N VAL A 506 2.80 3.71 8.58
CA VAL A 506 2.10 3.21 9.77
C VAL A 506 1.07 2.15 9.42
N ARG A 507 0.26 2.38 8.38
CA ARG A 507 -0.69 1.36 7.89
C ARG A 507 0.03 0.07 7.50
N ASP A 508 1.09 0.18 6.71
CA ASP A 508 1.75 -0.99 6.11
C ASP A 508 2.54 -1.79 7.13
N ILE A 509 3.21 -1.14 8.09
CA ILE A 509 3.97 -1.87 9.11
C ILE A 509 3.06 -2.64 10.07
N LEU A 510 1.91 -2.06 10.43
CA LEU A 510 0.90 -2.73 11.27
C LEU A 510 0.28 -3.94 10.54
N ALA A 511 0.01 -3.80 9.24
CA ALA A 511 -0.53 -4.89 8.43
C ALA A 511 0.51 -5.99 8.16
N TYR A 512 1.74 -5.62 7.81
CA TYR A 512 2.80 -6.55 7.43
C TYR A 512 3.25 -7.46 8.58
N PHE A 513 3.23 -6.93 9.81
CA PHE A 513 3.58 -7.64 11.04
C PHE A 513 2.37 -7.93 11.93
N TYR A 514 1.14 -7.91 11.39
CA TYR A 514 -0.05 -8.20 12.19
C TYR A 514 0.09 -9.51 12.95
N GLY A 515 -0.32 -9.53 14.23
CA GLY A 515 -0.17 -10.66 15.13
C GLY A 515 1.23 -10.90 15.73
N HIS A 516 2.25 -10.14 15.30
CA HIS A 516 3.65 -10.31 15.75
C HIS A 516 4.19 -9.09 16.52
N LEU A 517 3.43 -7.99 16.59
CA LEU A 517 3.87 -6.75 17.24
C LEU A 517 3.44 -6.70 18.72
N PRO A 518 4.36 -6.37 19.65
CA PRO A 518 3.98 -6.05 21.02
C PRO A 518 3.11 -4.79 21.10
N GLY A 519 2.12 -4.76 22.00
CA GLY A 519 1.21 -3.61 22.14
C GLY A 519 1.92 -2.27 22.39
N LYS A 520 3.00 -2.27 23.17
CA LYS A 520 3.83 -1.08 23.41
C LYS A 520 4.44 -0.53 22.11
N LEU A 521 4.91 -1.42 21.23
CA LEU A 521 5.47 -1.06 19.93
C LEU A 521 4.39 -0.52 18.98
N ILE A 522 3.19 -1.12 18.98
CA ILE A 522 2.03 -0.62 18.22
C ILE A 522 1.76 0.86 18.59
N VAL A 523 1.70 1.18 19.88
CA VAL A 523 1.49 2.58 20.34
C VAL A 523 2.60 3.51 19.86
N ARG A 524 3.87 3.07 19.85
CA ARG A 524 4.97 3.90 19.30
C ARG A 524 4.88 4.11 17.81
N ILE A 525 4.47 3.09 17.06
CA ILE A 525 4.23 3.19 15.61
C ILE A 525 3.11 4.21 15.36
N LEU A 526 2.00 4.13 16.11
CA LEU A 526 0.89 5.08 16.00
C LEU A 526 1.30 6.53 16.30
N ASN A 527 2.20 6.77 17.24
CA ASN A 527 2.69 8.11 17.57
C ASN A 527 3.54 8.77 16.47
N VAL A 528 3.92 8.02 15.41
CA VAL A 528 4.46 8.63 14.19
C VAL A 528 3.40 9.48 13.50
N LEU A 529 2.12 9.14 13.69
CA LEU A 529 0.99 9.98 13.32
C LEU A 529 0.72 10.97 14.46
N ASP A 530 0.42 12.22 14.08
CA ASP A 530 -0.18 13.17 15.00
C ASP A 530 -1.64 12.76 15.22
N LEU A 531 -1.89 11.91 16.23
CA LEU A 531 -3.20 11.32 16.52
C LEU A 531 -4.32 12.36 16.63
N SER A 532 -3.99 13.60 16.98
CA SER A 532 -4.95 14.70 17.08
C SER A 532 -5.44 15.23 15.73
N LYS A 533 -4.67 15.01 14.65
CA LYS A 533 -4.98 15.47 13.29
C LYS A 533 -5.65 14.40 12.42
N ILE A 534 -5.60 13.14 12.85
CA ILE A 534 -6.17 12.01 12.13
C ILE A 534 -7.58 11.75 12.67
N PRO A 535 -8.58 11.46 11.81
CA PRO A 535 -9.97 11.26 12.24
C PRO A 535 -10.18 9.88 12.88
N PHE A 536 -9.43 9.58 13.94
CA PHE A 536 -9.65 8.39 14.76
C PHE A 536 -10.98 8.47 15.52
N SER A 537 -11.59 7.33 15.79
CA SER A 537 -12.75 7.22 16.68
C SER A 537 -12.44 7.80 18.06
N GLU A 538 -13.35 8.58 18.64
CA GLU A 538 -13.09 9.29 19.91
C GLU A 538 -12.66 8.38 21.07
N SER A 539 -13.19 7.15 21.13
CA SER A 539 -12.83 6.18 22.17
C SER A 539 -11.57 5.36 21.85
N PHE A 540 -11.03 5.43 20.63
CA PHE A 540 -9.88 4.61 20.21
C PHE A 540 -8.66 4.76 21.12
N PRO A 541 -8.23 5.98 21.52
CA PRO A 541 -7.08 6.15 22.43
C PRO A 541 -7.24 5.41 23.77
N GLN A 542 -8.47 5.25 24.26
CA GLN A 542 -8.77 4.56 25.52
C GLN A 542 -8.53 3.05 25.41
N HIS A 543 -8.79 2.47 24.22
CA HIS A 543 -8.62 1.04 23.97
C HIS A 543 -7.15 0.63 23.78
N ILE A 544 -6.30 1.52 23.25
CA ILE A 544 -4.87 1.23 23.03
C ILE A 544 -3.97 1.57 24.23
N SER A 545 -4.42 2.43 25.16
CA SER A 545 -3.61 2.91 26.28
C SER A 545 -3.78 2.11 27.58
N SER A 546 -4.71 1.15 27.62
CA SER A 546 -5.06 0.42 28.85
C SER A 546 -4.06 -0.71 29.15
N SER A 547 -3.54 -0.75 30.38
CA SER A 547 -2.63 -1.78 30.90
C SER A 547 -3.35 -2.99 31.53
N ASN A 548 -4.68 -2.95 31.58
CA ASN A 548 -5.54 -4.02 32.12
C ASN A 548 -5.90 -5.06 31.04
N PRO A 549 -6.36 -6.27 31.40
CA PRO A 549 -6.79 -7.27 30.41
C PRO A 549 -7.83 -6.66 29.48
N VAL A 550 -7.47 -6.53 28.21
CA VAL A 550 -8.19 -5.68 27.29
C VAL A 550 -9.49 -6.35 26.90
N MET A 551 -10.61 -5.76 27.33
CA MET A 551 -11.92 -6.12 26.82
C MET A 551 -12.04 -5.65 25.37
N CYS A 552 -12.58 -6.52 24.52
CA CYS A 552 -12.96 -6.16 23.17
C CYS A 552 -13.82 -4.88 23.19
N PRO A 553 -13.57 -3.90 22.31
CA PRO A 553 -14.43 -2.73 22.21
C PRO A 553 -15.90 -3.14 22.08
N PRO A 554 -16.82 -2.35 22.64
CA PRO A 554 -18.25 -2.66 22.56
C PRO A 554 -18.75 -2.63 21.11
N MET A 555 -19.87 -3.28 20.86
CA MET A 555 -20.48 -3.34 19.51
C MET A 555 -20.76 -1.94 18.92
N ASP A 556 -21.08 -0.95 19.77
CA ASP A 556 -21.32 0.44 19.36
C ASP A 556 -20.08 1.10 18.73
N TYR A 557 -18.87 0.71 19.16
CA TYR A 557 -17.62 1.20 18.59
C TYR A 557 -17.50 0.75 17.12
N PHE A 558 -17.68 -0.55 16.85
CA PHE A 558 -17.62 -1.09 15.49
C PHE A 558 -18.77 -0.57 14.62
N ALA A 559 -19.97 -0.39 15.19
CA ALA A 559 -21.11 0.18 14.46
C ALA A 559 -20.84 1.65 14.06
N THR A 560 -20.25 2.44 14.95
CA THR A 560 -19.83 3.82 14.67
C THR A 560 -18.76 3.88 13.59
N LEU A 561 -17.79 2.96 13.64
CA LEU A 561 -16.75 2.82 12.61
C LEU A 561 -17.36 2.55 11.23
N LEU A 562 -18.27 1.58 11.13
CA LEU A 562 -18.97 1.26 9.88
C LEU A 562 -19.83 2.43 9.37
N LEU A 563 -20.53 3.13 10.26
CA LEU A 563 -21.30 4.32 9.90
C LEU A 563 -20.39 5.45 9.37
N GLY A 564 -19.20 5.62 9.96
CA GLY A 564 -18.19 6.56 9.46
C GLY A 564 -17.77 6.25 8.02
N LEU A 565 -17.64 4.96 7.67
CA LEU A 565 -17.37 4.53 6.30
C LEU A 565 -18.56 4.77 5.36
N VAL A 566 -19.79 4.47 5.79
CA VAL A 566 -21.00 4.75 4.98
C VAL A 566 -21.08 6.23 4.63
N ASN A 567 -20.79 7.12 5.58
CA ASN A 567 -20.94 8.56 5.39
C ASN A 567 -19.83 9.21 4.53
N ASN A 568 -18.63 8.63 4.51
CA ASN A 568 -17.44 9.27 3.93
C ASN A 568 -16.73 8.48 2.81
N VAL A 569 -17.02 7.18 2.70
CA VAL A 569 -16.34 6.25 1.79
C VAL A 569 -17.29 5.65 0.76
N ILE A 570 -18.48 5.23 1.18
CA ILE A 570 -19.45 4.64 0.27
C ILE A 570 -20.14 5.75 -0.54
N PRO A 571 -20.19 5.66 -1.89
CA PRO A 571 -20.90 6.64 -2.71
C PRO A 571 -22.38 6.72 -2.32
N PRO A 572 -22.96 7.93 -2.19
CA PRO A 572 -24.34 8.09 -1.77
C PRO A 572 -25.29 7.54 -2.84
N LEU A 573 -26.36 6.88 -2.41
CA LEU A 573 -27.44 6.42 -3.29
C LEU A 573 -28.20 7.64 -3.82
N GLN A 574 -28.01 8.00 -5.10
CA GLN A 574 -28.79 9.08 -5.72
C GLN A 574 -30.24 8.62 -5.91
N ASN A 575 -31.16 9.10 -5.07
CA ASN A 575 -32.60 8.98 -5.32
C ASN A 575 -33.01 9.95 -6.45
N ASN A 576 -32.94 9.51 -7.71
CA ASN A 576 -33.77 10.11 -8.75
C ASN A 576 -35.17 9.49 -8.69
N SER A 577 -35.95 9.86 -7.68
CA SER A 577 -37.39 9.61 -7.70
C SER A 577 -38.08 10.63 -8.62
N ARG A 578 -37.91 10.46 -9.94
CA ARG A 578 -38.89 10.91 -10.93
C ARG A 578 -39.41 9.68 -11.66
N PHE A 579 -40.20 8.87 -10.96
CA PHE A 579 -41.12 7.97 -11.62
C PHE A 579 -42.28 8.80 -12.19
N GLY A 580 -42.57 8.60 -13.47
CA GLY A 580 -43.48 9.43 -14.26
C GLY A 580 -44.92 9.37 -13.78
N SER A 581 -45.53 10.56 -13.69
CA SER A 581 -46.98 10.72 -13.77
C SER A 581 -47.29 11.27 -15.16
N MET A 582 -47.97 10.49 -15.98
CA MET A 582 -48.65 11.00 -17.18
C MET A 582 -49.84 11.88 -16.75
N CYS A 583 -50.17 12.85 -17.62
CA CYS A 583 -51.26 13.83 -17.57
C CYS A 583 -51.03 15.10 -16.73
N ASP A 584 -50.61 16.20 -17.37
CA ASP A 584 -51.55 17.27 -17.80
C ASP A 584 -50.84 18.33 -18.67
N PRO A 585 -51.49 18.88 -19.71
CA PRO A 585 -50.94 19.95 -20.53
C PRO A 585 -51.38 21.33 -20.01
N SER A 586 -50.47 22.31 -20.08
CA SER A 586 -50.67 23.79 -20.17
C SER A 586 -50.13 24.66 -19.02
N GLY A 587 -49.50 25.79 -19.40
CA GLY A 587 -49.35 26.99 -18.56
C GLY A 587 -47.93 27.52 -18.34
N ARG A 588 -47.61 28.69 -18.93
CA ARG A 588 -46.36 29.46 -18.76
C ARG A 588 -46.37 30.31 -17.47
N THR A 589 -45.33 30.20 -16.61
CA THR A 589 -44.65 31.22 -15.72
C THR A 589 -45.48 32.10 -14.74
N PRO A 590 -44.94 32.86 -13.73
CA PRO A 590 -43.57 32.98 -13.17
C PRO A 590 -43.47 32.94 -11.61
N TYR A 591 -42.23 33.03 -11.13
CA TYR A 591 -41.67 33.38 -9.80
C TYR A 591 -42.56 33.80 -8.60
N ASN A 592 -42.01 33.44 -7.41
CA ASN A 592 -42.26 33.90 -6.04
C ASN A 592 -43.31 33.15 -5.21
N LYS A 593 -42.84 32.15 -4.44
CA LYS A 593 -43.01 32.09 -2.98
C LYS A 593 -42.05 31.07 -2.37
N THR A 594 -41.25 31.55 -1.44
CA THR A 594 -40.35 30.81 -0.54
C THR A 594 -41.14 29.72 0.20
N ALA A 595 -40.88 28.46 -0.12
CA ALA A 595 -41.22 27.33 0.74
C ALA A 595 -40.00 27.04 1.62
N ALA A 596 -40.23 27.02 2.93
CA ALA A 596 -39.22 26.73 3.94
C ALA A 596 -38.58 25.36 3.67
N THR A 597 -37.35 25.35 3.18
CA THR A 597 -36.48 24.19 3.24
C THR A 597 -36.19 23.88 4.70
N SER A 598 -36.72 22.77 5.19
CA SER A 598 -36.22 22.08 6.37
C SER A 598 -34.74 21.75 6.16
N GLN A 599 -33.88 22.65 6.63
CA GLN A 599 -32.44 22.46 6.70
C GLN A 599 -32.13 21.47 7.84
N SER A 600 -31.91 20.20 7.50
CA SER A 600 -31.10 19.30 8.32
C SER A 600 -30.41 18.30 7.38
N GLY A 601 -29.09 18.45 7.20
CA GLY A 601 -28.30 17.51 6.39
C GLY A 601 -27.08 18.08 5.64
N LEU A 602 -26.65 19.33 5.90
CA LEU A 602 -25.52 19.94 5.19
C LEU A 602 -24.16 19.86 5.92
N ALA A 603 -24.08 19.31 7.14
CA ALA A 603 -22.83 19.35 7.92
C ALA A 603 -21.73 18.39 7.41
N ASN A 604 -22.08 17.22 6.86
CA ASN A 604 -21.08 16.23 6.43
C ASN A 604 -20.57 16.44 4.99
N ALA A 605 -21.26 17.23 4.17
CA ALA A 605 -20.84 17.50 2.80
C ALA A 605 -19.59 18.41 2.70
N SER A 606 -19.31 19.21 3.75
CA SER A 606 -18.16 20.14 3.73
C SER A 606 -16.81 19.46 3.98
N GLU A 607 -16.76 18.32 4.68
CA GLU A 607 -15.49 17.61 4.94
C GLU A 607 -14.98 16.80 3.74
N GLY A 608 -15.90 16.29 2.90
CA GLY A 608 -15.58 15.56 1.67
C GLY A 608 -14.96 16.41 0.55
N GLN A 609 -14.91 17.74 0.72
CA GLN A 609 -14.35 18.70 -0.23
C GLN A 609 -12.96 19.22 0.16
N LYS A 610 -12.24 18.51 1.04
CA LYS A 610 -10.85 18.87 1.37
C LYS A 610 -9.96 18.78 0.13
N SER A 611 -9.25 19.86 -0.15
CA SER A 611 -8.26 19.96 -1.23
C SER A 611 -7.07 19.01 -0.99
N PHE A 612 -6.42 18.55 -2.07
CA PHE A 612 -5.28 17.62 -1.98
C PHE A 612 -4.20 18.07 -0.99
N TYR A 613 -3.83 19.36 -1.00
CA TYR A 613 -2.78 19.87 -0.10
C TYR A 613 -3.16 19.77 1.38
N GLN A 614 -4.43 19.59 1.75
CA GLN A 614 -4.84 19.37 3.14
C GLN A 614 -4.65 17.90 3.57
N ILE A 615 -4.59 16.96 2.61
CA ILE A 615 -4.47 15.51 2.85
C ILE A 615 -3.52 14.91 1.80
N GLN A 616 -2.22 15.14 1.96
CA GLN A 616 -1.23 14.67 0.98
C GLN A 616 -0.95 13.16 1.06
N ASP A 617 -1.12 12.55 2.23
CA ASP A 617 -1.01 11.10 2.47
C ASP A 617 -2.19 10.71 3.39
N PRO A 618 -3.13 9.87 2.93
CA PRO A 618 -3.07 9.02 1.75
C PRO A 618 -3.49 9.64 0.40
N GLY A 619 -3.86 10.93 0.36
CA GLY A 619 -4.13 11.69 -0.88
C GLY A 619 -5.59 12.15 -1.06
N THR A 620 -6.55 11.49 -0.40
CA THR A 620 -7.97 11.87 -0.41
C THR A 620 -8.58 11.70 0.97
N TYR A 621 -9.66 12.45 1.27
CA TYR A 621 -10.39 12.29 2.53
C TYR A 621 -11.02 10.91 2.67
N THR A 622 -11.65 10.40 1.61
CA THR A 622 -12.22 9.05 1.59
C THR A 622 -11.19 7.98 1.92
N GLN A 623 -10.00 8.05 1.31
CA GLN A 623 -8.94 7.10 1.62
C GLN A 623 -8.38 7.27 3.03
N LEU A 624 -8.28 8.52 3.53
CA LEU A 624 -7.88 8.79 4.91
C LEU A 624 -8.82 8.10 5.89
N VAL A 625 -10.14 8.22 5.70
CA VAL A 625 -11.12 7.59 6.60
C VAL A 625 -11.05 6.06 6.52
N LEU A 626 -10.97 5.48 5.32
CA LEU A 626 -10.88 4.03 5.14
C LEU A 626 -9.61 3.46 5.79
N GLU A 627 -8.45 4.04 5.49
CA GLU A 627 -7.18 3.54 6.02
C GLU A 627 -7.02 3.84 7.53
N THR A 628 -7.66 4.90 8.06
CA THR A 628 -7.73 5.13 9.51
C THR A 628 -8.51 4.01 10.20
N ALA A 629 -9.65 3.60 9.65
CA ALA A 629 -10.41 2.46 10.17
C ALA A 629 -9.59 1.16 10.15
N VAL A 630 -8.79 0.94 9.11
CA VAL A 630 -7.85 -0.19 9.03
C VAL A 630 -6.79 -0.12 10.12
N ILE A 631 -6.15 1.05 10.30
CA ILE A 631 -5.16 1.27 11.35
C ILE A 631 -5.75 1.01 12.73
N GLU A 632 -6.98 1.47 13.00
CA GLU A 632 -7.67 1.21 14.27
C GLU A 632 -7.78 -0.29 14.52
N LEU A 633 -8.37 -1.04 13.59
CA LEU A 633 -8.57 -2.48 13.76
C LEU A 633 -7.26 -3.26 13.92
N LEU A 634 -6.21 -2.89 13.18
CA LEU A 634 -4.90 -3.52 13.28
C LEU A 634 -4.19 -3.21 14.60
N SER A 635 -4.56 -2.11 15.27
CA SER A 635 -3.92 -1.65 16.50
C SER A 635 -4.63 -2.10 17.78
N LEU A 636 -5.86 -2.60 17.66
CA LEU A 636 -6.61 -3.08 18.82
C LEU A 636 -5.90 -4.31 19.42
N PRO A 637 -5.71 -4.35 20.76
CA PRO A 637 -5.06 -5.48 21.44
C PRO A 637 -6.04 -6.64 21.66
N VAL A 638 -6.69 -7.08 20.57
CA VAL A 638 -7.68 -8.16 20.55
C VAL A 638 -7.43 -9.05 19.34
N SER A 639 -7.97 -10.28 19.36
CA SER A 639 -7.79 -11.20 18.24
C SER A 639 -8.62 -10.78 17.01
N ALA A 640 -8.13 -11.12 15.81
CA ALA A 640 -8.89 -10.98 14.56
C ALA A 640 -10.26 -11.66 14.65
N SER A 641 -10.35 -12.82 15.32
CA SER A 641 -11.60 -13.56 15.49
C SER A 641 -12.66 -12.74 16.23
N GLN A 642 -12.28 -12.06 17.31
CA GLN A 642 -13.18 -11.20 18.08
C GLN A 642 -13.66 -10.00 17.25
N ILE A 643 -12.76 -9.32 16.55
CA ILE A 643 -13.10 -8.18 15.68
C ILE A 643 -14.08 -8.62 14.59
N VAL A 644 -13.77 -9.72 13.90
CA VAL A 644 -14.61 -10.25 12.83
C VAL A 644 -15.97 -10.68 13.35
N SER A 645 -16.03 -11.38 14.49
CA SER A 645 -17.30 -11.77 15.09
C SER A 645 -18.13 -10.53 15.47
N SER A 646 -17.53 -9.49 16.07
CA SER A 646 -18.25 -8.25 16.37
C SER A 646 -18.80 -7.57 15.11
N LEU A 647 -18.01 -7.44 14.04
CA LEU A 647 -18.47 -6.86 12.77
C LEU A 647 -19.60 -7.68 12.14
N VAL A 648 -19.44 -9.01 12.12
CA VAL A 648 -20.43 -9.94 11.57
C VAL A 648 -21.74 -9.91 12.37
N GLN A 649 -21.66 -9.85 13.71
CA GLN A 649 -22.84 -9.80 14.57
C GLN A 649 -23.65 -8.51 14.35
N ILE A 650 -23.00 -7.38 14.01
CA ILE A 650 -23.70 -6.17 13.58
C ILE A 650 -24.46 -6.44 12.28
N VAL A 651 -23.78 -6.97 11.27
CA VAL A 651 -24.34 -7.23 9.93
C VAL A 651 -25.52 -8.21 9.97
N VAL A 652 -25.38 -9.31 10.71
CA VAL A 652 -26.42 -10.35 10.77
C VAL A 652 -27.69 -9.85 11.44
N ASN A 653 -27.58 -9.01 12.47
CA ASN A 653 -28.72 -8.51 13.25
C ASN A 653 -29.18 -7.11 12.82
N ILE A 654 -28.61 -6.56 11.76
CA ILE A 654 -28.72 -5.13 11.43
C ILE A 654 -30.16 -4.63 11.28
N GLN A 655 -31.01 -5.39 10.59
CA GLN A 655 -32.35 -4.96 10.25
C GLN A 655 -33.32 -4.99 11.45
N PRO A 656 -33.43 -6.06 12.24
CA PRO A 656 -34.23 -6.02 13.47
C PRO A 656 -33.73 -4.94 14.45
N THR A 657 -32.41 -4.73 14.53
CA THR A 657 -31.79 -3.70 15.36
C THR A 657 -32.14 -2.27 14.90
N LEU A 658 -32.21 -2.00 13.60
CA LEU A 658 -32.60 -0.69 13.05
C LEU A 658 -34.11 -0.42 13.15
N ILE A 659 -34.98 -1.43 12.95
CA ILE A 659 -36.44 -1.26 12.99
C ILE A 659 -36.95 -1.03 14.42
N GLN A 660 -36.38 -1.68 15.42
CA GLN A 660 -36.73 -1.43 16.83
C GLN A 660 -36.45 0.01 17.26
N SER A 661 -35.48 0.67 16.61
CA SER A 661 -35.08 2.05 16.92
C SER A 661 -36.08 3.11 16.44
N SER A 662 -36.77 2.88 15.31
CA SER A 662 -37.73 3.83 14.74
C SER A 662 -39.05 3.86 15.51
N ASN A 663 -39.44 2.72 16.10
CA ASN A 663 -40.70 2.60 16.83
C ASN A 663 -40.67 3.21 18.24
N GLY A 664 -39.50 3.65 18.73
CA GLY A 664 -39.36 4.32 20.04
C GLY A 664 -39.70 5.82 20.06
N LEU A 665 -39.91 6.46 18.90
CA LEU A 665 -40.08 7.92 18.79
C LEU A 665 -41.53 8.42 18.69
N HIS A 666 -42.53 7.54 18.62
CA HIS A 666 -43.95 7.93 18.62
C HIS A 666 -44.77 7.06 19.58
N GLY A 667 -44.68 7.37 20.88
CA GLY A 667 -45.60 6.87 21.89
C GLY A 667 -46.83 7.78 22.00
N ALA A 668 -47.91 7.44 21.30
CA ALA A 668 -49.28 7.80 21.70
C ALA A 668 -50.10 6.50 21.77
N PRO A 669 -50.75 6.19 22.92
CA PRO A 669 -51.56 4.99 23.02
C PRO A 669 -52.90 5.24 22.32
N ASN A 670 -53.39 4.23 21.60
CA ASN A 670 -54.67 4.16 20.90
C ASN A 670 -54.65 4.62 19.43
N GLY A 671 -54.29 3.67 18.56
CA GLY A 671 -54.62 3.69 17.14
C GLY A 671 -54.62 2.27 16.61
N VAL A 672 -55.81 1.69 16.41
CA VAL A 672 -56.01 0.39 15.74
C VAL A 672 -55.62 0.57 14.27
N GLY A 673 -54.35 0.34 13.95
CA GLY A 673 -53.80 0.39 12.60
C GLY A 673 -53.21 -0.97 12.25
N GLN A 674 -53.71 -1.55 11.15
CA GLN A 674 -53.46 -2.91 10.68
C GLN A 674 -51.98 -3.32 10.75
N ALA A 675 -51.63 -4.17 11.72
CA ALA A 675 -50.41 -4.94 11.70
C ALA A 675 -50.51 -5.98 10.57
N SER A 676 -49.65 -5.82 9.56
CA SER A 676 -49.34 -6.89 8.61
C SER A 676 -48.66 -8.02 9.38
N VAL A 677 -49.46 -8.98 9.86
CA VAL A 677 -49.00 -10.23 10.45
C VAL A 677 -48.57 -11.15 9.31
N LEU A 678 -47.28 -11.12 8.96
CA LEU A 678 -46.59 -12.17 8.21
C LEU A 678 -45.22 -12.45 8.85
N PRO A 679 -44.78 -13.72 8.95
CA PRO A 679 -43.76 -14.17 9.88
C PRO A 679 -42.32 -13.90 9.39
N THR A 680 -41.40 -13.75 10.34
CA THR A 680 -39.98 -13.99 10.14
C THR A 680 -39.76 -15.47 9.79
N SER A 681 -39.34 -15.77 8.54
CA SER A 681 -39.11 -17.12 7.97
C SER A 681 -40.39 -17.95 7.68
N PRO A 682 -40.38 -18.84 6.66
CA PRO A 682 -41.60 -19.52 6.21
C PRO A 682 -42.00 -20.61 7.20
N SER A 683 -43.15 -20.42 7.82
CA SER A 683 -43.91 -21.49 8.47
C SER A 683 -44.87 -22.06 7.44
N GLY A 684 -44.58 -23.26 6.93
CA GLY A 684 -45.61 -24.12 6.35
C GLY A 684 -46.68 -24.38 7.42
N GLY A 685 -47.95 -24.28 7.03
CA GLY A 685 -49.07 -24.34 7.96
C GLY A 685 -49.13 -25.65 8.73
N SER A 686 -48.94 -25.59 10.04
CA SER A 686 -49.52 -26.52 11.01
C SER A 686 -49.63 -25.82 12.36
N THR A 687 -50.86 -25.60 12.81
CA THR A 687 -51.19 -25.20 14.18
C THR A 687 -50.89 -26.38 15.10
N ASP A 688 -49.70 -26.43 15.70
CA ASP A 688 -49.43 -27.06 17.01
C ASP A 688 -47.91 -27.06 17.29
N SER A 689 -47.40 -26.00 17.93
CA SER A 689 -46.15 -26.02 18.72
C SER A 689 -45.89 -24.67 19.40
N LEU A 690 -46.64 -24.40 20.47
CA LEU A 690 -46.51 -23.19 21.29
C LEU A 690 -45.36 -23.25 22.33
N SER A 691 -44.35 -24.11 22.17
CA SER A 691 -43.30 -24.25 23.18
C SER A 691 -41.99 -24.84 22.65
N ALA A 692 -41.14 -24.01 22.01
CA ALA A 692 -39.70 -24.23 21.97
C ALA A 692 -38.95 -22.95 21.49
N GLY A 693 -38.16 -22.34 22.38
CA GLY A 693 -36.93 -21.64 22.00
C GLY A 693 -37.01 -20.24 21.36
N ARG A 694 -37.78 -19.30 21.90
CA ARG A 694 -37.47 -17.86 21.70
C ARG A 694 -36.25 -17.50 22.57
N SER A 695 -35.06 -17.54 21.99
CA SER A 695 -33.90 -16.82 22.50
C SER A 695 -33.31 -15.98 21.37
N THR A 696 -33.94 -14.84 21.08
CA THR A 696 -33.20 -13.71 20.50
C THR A 696 -32.12 -13.35 21.53
N PRO A 697 -30.82 -13.40 21.22
CA PRO A 697 -29.87 -12.69 22.05
C PRO A 697 -30.19 -11.22 21.85
N LEU A 698 -30.64 -10.55 22.92
CA LEU A 698 -30.54 -9.11 23.00
C LEU A 698 -29.06 -8.77 22.74
N VAL A 699 -28.74 -8.15 21.61
CA VAL A 699 -27.44 -7.47 21.45
C VAL A 699 -27.52 -6.23 22.34
N SER A 700 -27.33 -6.45 23.63
CA SER A 700 -27.19 -5.40 24.65
C SER A 700 -25.98 -4.53 24.27
N GLY A 701 -26.23 -3.25 23.94
CA GLY A 701 -25.16 -2.26 23.84
C GLY A 701 -24.98 -1.49 22.53
N ILE A 702 -25.92 -1.53 21.57
CA ILE A 702 -25.89 -0.63 20.39
C ILE A 702 -26.94 0.48 20.56
N ASN A 703 -26.54 1.76 20.46
CA ASN A 703 -27.47 2.89 20.59
C ASN A 703 -28.07 3.27 19.21
N THR A 704 -29.09 2.53 18.80
CA THR A 704 -29.60 2.48 17.42
C THR A 704 -30.34 3.73 16.93
N SER A 705 -30.98 4.48 17.83
CA SER A 705 -31.68 5.74 17.51
C SER A 705 -30.72 6.86 17.06
N ASN A 706 -29.47 6.82 17.53
CA ASN A 706 -28.40 7.74 17.11
C ASN A 706 -27.81 7.37 15.73
N ILE A 707 -27.85 6.10 15.33
CA ILE A 707 -27.23 5.63 14.07
C ILE A 707 -28.06 6.08 12.86
N VAL A 708 -29.38 5.90 12.89
CA VAL A 708 -30.28 6.28 11.79
C VAL A 708 -30.30 7.81 11.61
N SER A 709 -30.45 8.55 12.71
CA SER A 709 -30.51 10.02 12.71
C SER A 709 -29.22 10.68 12.20
N ARG A 710 -28.04 10.08 12.46
CA ARG A 710 -26.75 10.57 11.96
C ARG A 710 -26.47 10.23 10.50
N SER A 711 -27.16 9.24 9.92
CA SER A 711 -26.90 8.75 8.56
C SER A 711 -27.68 9.51 7.47
N GLY A 712 -28.88 10.03 7.80
CA GLY A 712 -29.79 10.61 6.81
C GLY A 712 -30.46 9.60 5.86
N TYR A 713 -30.21 8.29 6.02
CA TYR A 713 -30.81 7.22 5.21
C TYR A 713 -32.01 6.57 5.92
N THR A 714 -32.88 5.93 5.13
CA THR A 714 -33.90 5.02 5.67
C THR A 714 -33.25 3.77 6.29
N CYS A 715 -33.89 3.14 7.27
CA CYS A 715 -33.38 1.93 7.92
C CYS A 715 -33.04 0.83 6.90
N GLN A 716 -33.85 0.69 5.84
CA GLN A 716 -33.67 -0.31 4.79
C GLN A 716 -32.44 -0.02 3.92
N GLN A 717 -32.24 1.23 3.50
CA GLN A 717 -31.05 1.63 2.72
C GLN A 717 -29.78 1.50 3.55
N LEU A 718 -29.84 1.92 4.82
CA LEU A 718 -28.69 1.88 5.73
C LEU A 718 -28.19 0.46 5.99
N SER A 719 -29.10 -0.52 6.08
CA SER A 719 -28.76 -1.95 6.20
C SER A 719 -27.79 -2.40 5.10
N CYS A 720 -28.15 -2.16 3.84
CA CYS A 720 -27.34 -2.56 2.69
C CYS A 720 -25.99 -1.83 2.64
N LEU A 721 -25.99 -0.53 2.96
CA LEU A 721 -24.77 0.28 2.97
C LEU A 721 -23.77 -0.15 4.06
N LEU A 722 -24.26 -0.54 5.24
CA LEU A 722 -23.41 -1.06 6.31
C LEU A 722 -22.82 -2.44 5.97
N ILE A 723 -23.59 -3.31 5.30
CA ILE A 723 -23.06 -4.57 4.74
C ILE A 723 -21.95 -4.28 3.73
N GLN A 724 -22.17 -3.31 2.84
CA GLN A 724 -21.19 -2.91 1.85
C GLN A 724 -19.91 -2.37 2.52
N ALA A 725 -20.04 -1.45 3.48
CA ALA A 725 -18.93 -0.88 4.23
C ALA A 725 -18.14 -1.94 5.01
N CYS A 726 -18.83 -2.91 5.62
CA CYS A 726 -18.18 -4.01 6.34
C CYS A 726 -17.38 -4.92 5.40
N GLY A 727 -17.94 -5.29 4.25
CA GLY A 727 -17.23 -6.09 3.24
C GLY A 727 -16.01 -5.36 2.68
N LEU A 728 -16.13 -4.06 2.38
CA LEU A 728 -15.01 -3.22 1.95
C LEU A 728 -13.91 -3.17 3.02
N LEU A 729 -14.26 -2.89 4.28
CA LEU A 729 -13.32 -2.79 5.40
C LEU A 729 -12.56 -4.11 5.61
N LEU A 730 -13.28 -5.23 5.64
CA LEU A 730 -12.68 -6.56 5.80
C LEU A 730 -11.71 -6.89 4.68
N ALA A 731 -11.99 -6.46 3.43
CA ALA A 731 -11.10 -6.68 2.30
C ALA A 731 -9.80 -5.85 2.34
N GLN A 732 -9.72 -4.82 3.18
CA GLN A 732 -8.49 -4.04 3.39
C GLN A 732 -7.56 -4.61 4.47
N LEU A 733 -8.00 -5.64 5.19
CA LEU A 733 -7.28 -6.26 6.30
C LEU A 733 -6.43 -7.45 5.83
N PRO A 734 -5.40 -7.86 6.59
CA PRO A 734 -4.58 -9.03 6.28
C PRO A 734 -5.39 -10.34 6.19
N PRO A 735 -4.89 -11.36 5.45
CA PRO A 735 -5.56 -12.65 5.26
C PRO A 735 -6.00 -13.38 6.53
N GLU A 736 -5.35 -13.12 7.66
CA GLU A 736 -5.72 -13.63 8.98
C GLU A 736 -7.19 -13.29 9.31
N PHE A 737 -7.66 -12.09 8.99
CA PHE A 737 -9.06 -11.69 9.18
C PHE A 737 -10.01 -12.42 8.22
N HIS A 738 -9.56 -12.69 6.99
CA HIS A 738 -10.36 -13.39 5.98
C HIS A 738 -10.66 -14.83 6.42
N LEU A 739 -9.66 -15.52 6.98
CA LEU A 739 -9.83 -16.88 7.51
C LEU A 739 -10.86 -16.91 8.65
N GLN A 740 -10.84 -15.90 9.52
CA GLN A 740 -11.84 -15.77 10.60
C GLN A 740 -13.24 -15.48 10.03
N LEU A 741 -13.33 -14.66 8.97
CA LEU A 741 -14.61 -14.39 8.29
C LEU A 741 -15.20 -15.67 7.71
N TYR A 742 -14.39 -16.50 7.05
CA TYR A 742 -14.86 -17.77 6.49
C TYR A 742 -15.29 -18.76 7.56
N ALA A 743 -14.59 -18.82 8.70
CA ALA A 743 -14.98 -19.65 9.83
C ALA A 743 -16.31 -19.18 10.44
N GLU A 744 -16.46 -17.88 10.69
CA GLU A 744 -17.67 -17.29 11.29
C GLU A 744 -18.87 -17.38 10.34
N ALA A 745 -18.67 -17.13 9.03
CA ALA A 745 -19.70 -17.30 8.01
C ALA A 745 -20.20 -18.75 7.96
N SER A 746 -19.28 -19.72 7.96
CA SER A 746 -19.64 -21.13 7.99
C SER A 746 -20.39 -21.51 9.27
N ARG A 747 -19.99 -20.95 10.43
CA ARG A 747 -20.68 -21.19 11.71
C ARG A 747 -22.13 -20.73 11.64
N ILE A 748 -22.38 -19.50 11.20
CA ILE A 748 -23.72 -18.91 11.10
C ILE A 748 -24.61 -19.68 10.11
N ILE A 749 -24.05 -20.11 8.98
CA ILE A 749 -24.78 -20.92 7.99
C ILE A 749 -25.15 -22.28 8.61
N LYS A 750 -24.21 -22.97 9.26
CA LYS A 750 -24.45 -24.31 9.85
C LYS A 750 -25.35 -24.30 11.07
N GLU A 751 -25.29 -23.26 11.89
CA GLU A 751 -26.12 -23.15 13.12
C GLU A 751 -27.54 -22.64 12.84
N SER A 752 -27.86 -22.31 11.59
CA SER A 752 -29.20 -21.86 11.23
C SER A 752 -30.23 -22.96 11.49
N TRP A 753 -31.19 -22.66 12.38
CA TRP A 753 -32.11 -23.61 12.98
C TRP A 753 -32.94 -24.46 12.00
N TRP A 754 -33.27 -23.91 10.82
CA TRP A 754 -34.04 -24.62 9.80
C TRP A 754 -33.18 -25.52 8.90
N LEU A 755 -31.85 -25.39 8.94
CA LEU A 755 -30.91 -26.33 8.32
C LEU A 755 -30.55 -27.50 9.25
N THR A 756 -30.67 -27.31 10.57
CA THR A 756 -30.35 -28.33 11.58
C THR A 756 -31.57 -29.15 12.02
N ASP A 757 -32.78 -28.70 11.71
CA ASP A 757 -34.02 -29.42 12.01
C ASP A 757 -34.30 -30.54 11.00
N GLY A 758 -33.88 -31.76 11.36
CA GLY A 758 -34.05 -32.97 10.54
C GLY A 758 -35.50 -33.44 10.36
N LYS A 759 -36.50 -32.71 10.89
CA LYS A 759 -37.93 -33.05 10.75
C LYS A 759 -38.63 -32.35 9.59
N ARG A 760 -37.96 -31.41 8.91
CA ARG A 760 -38.55 -30.60 7.83
C ARG A 760 -38.65 -31.37 6.52
N SER A 761 -39.72 -31.13 5.78
CA SER A 761 -39.87 -31.64 4.42
C SER A 761 -38.93 -30.93 3.44
N LEU A 762 -38.62 -31.58 2.31
CA LEU A 762 -37.76 -31.02 1.26
C LEU A 762 -38.32 -29.67 0.72
N GLY A 763 -39.64 -29.59 0.51
CA GLY A 763 -40.29 -28.37 0.02
C GLY A 763 -40.24 -27.18 0.99
N GLU A 764 -40.31 -27.43 2.30
CA GLU A 764 -40.16 -26.38 3.32
C GLU A 764 -38.73 -25.84 3.37
N LEU A 765 -37.76 -26.72 3.19
CA LEU A 765 -36.35 -26.35 3.15
C LEU A 765 -36.04 -25.51 1.89
N ASP A 766 -36.60 -25.89 0.75
CA ASP A 766 -36.44 -25.18 -0.51
C ASP A 766 -37.07 -23.77 -0.47
N SER A 767 -38.27 -23.64 0.10
CA SER A 767 -38.88 -22.33 0.31
C SER A 767 -38.07 -21.45 1.27
N ALA A 768 -37.53 -22.04 2.36
CA ALA A 768 -36.69 -21.31 3.32
C ALA A 768 -35.40 -20.78 2.68
N VAL A 769 -34.74 -21.58 1.83
CA VAL A 769 -33.55 -21.16 1.08
C VAL A 769 -33.88 -20.07 0.07
N GLY A 770 -34.97 -20.22 -0.70
CA GLY A 770 -35.39 -19.23 -1.67
C GLY A 770 -35.64 -17.86 -1.03
N TYR A 771 -36.27 -17.84 0.15
CA TYR A 771 -36.48 -16.63 0.93
C TYR A 771 -35.17 -16.08 1.54
N ALA A 772 -34.32 -16.95 2.07
CA ALA A 772 -33.06 -16.54 2.69
C ALA A 772 -32.07 -15.91 1.69
N LEU A 773 -32.13 -16.31 0.40
CA LEU A 773 -31.23 -15.86 -0.65
C LEU A 773 -31.83 -14.79 -1.58
N LEU A 774 -32.94 -14.16 -1.16
CA LEU A 774 -33.52 -13.00 -1.83
C LEU A 774 -32.48 -11.89 -2.00
N ASP A 775 -32.71 -11.04 -3.00
CA ASP A 775 -31.89 -9.85 -3.18
C ASP A 775 -31.87 -9.01 -1.88
N PRO A 776 -30.70 -8.62 -1.36
CA PRO A 776 -30.60 -7.95 -0.06
C PRO A 776 -31.32 -6.61 -0.04
N THR A 777 -31.46 -5.91 -1.16
CA THR A 777 -32.21 -4.64 -1.23
C THR A 777 -33.71 -4.87 -1.14
N TRP A 778 -34.22 -5.91 -1.80
CA TRP A 778 -35.63 -6.31 -1.70
C TRP A 778 -35.95 -6.88 -0.33
N ALA A 779 -35.04 -7.72 0.19
CA ALA A 779 -35.18 -8.28 1.53
C ALA A 779 -35.17 -7.20 2.61
N ALA A 780 -34.37 -6.15 2.41
CA ALA A 780 -34.38 -4.98 3.27
C ALA A 780 -35.68 -4.19 3.16
N GLN A 781 -36.20 -3.96 1.95
CA GLN A 781 -37.46 -3.24 1.73
C GLN A 781 -38.67 -3.95 2.35
N ASP A 782 -38.74 -5.26 2.18
CA ASP A 782 -39.90 -6.07 2.62
C ASP A 782 -39.77 -6.56 4.07
N ASN A 783 -38.70 -6.19 4.79
CA ASN A 783 -38.39 -6.67 6.14
C ASN A 783 -38.28 -8.20 6.25
N THR A 784 -37.71 -8.81 5.21
CA THR A 784 -37.56 -10.26 5.06
C THR A 784 -36.11 -10.73 5.17
N SER A 785 -35.16 -9.84 5.51
CA SER A 785 -33.75 -10.18 5.66
C SER A 785 -33.51 -11.31 6.65
N THR A 786 -32.64 -12.24 6.29
CA THR A 786 -32.22 -13.35 7.15
C THR A 786 -30.73 -13.25 7.47
N ALA A 787 -30.30 -13.92 8.54
CA ALA A 787 -28.89 -14.03 8.90
C ALA A 787 -28.04 -14.59 7.74
N ILE A 788 -28.55 -15.62 7.06
CA ILE A 788 -27.90 -16.23 5.88
C ILE A 788 -27.84 -15.23 4.72
N GLY A 789 -28.94 -14.55 4.40
CA GLY A 789 -28.98 -13.56 3.32
C GLY A 789 -27.98 -12.42 3.54
N ASN A 790 -27.95 -11.86 4.76
CA ASN A 790 -27.00 -10.81 5.13
C ASN A 790 -25.54 -11.30 5.08
N MET A 791 -25.30 -12.54 5.51
CA MET A 791 -23.96 -13.16 5.43
C MET A 791 -23.50 -13.36 3.99
N VAL A 792 -24.38 -13.86 3.10
CA VAL A 792 -24.07 -14.03 1.68
C VAL A 792 -23.80 -12.68 1.03
N ALA A 793 -24.61 -11.65 1.34
CA ALA A 793 -24.39 -10.29 0.84
C ALA A 793 -23.06 -9.69 1.35
N LEU A 794 -22.68 -9.95 2.61
CA LEU A 794 -21.39 -9.55 3.18
C LEU A 794 -20.24 -10.21 2.42
N LEU A 795 -20.32 -11.53 2.18
CA LEU A 795 -19.30 -12.27 1.43
C LEU A 795 -19.18 -11.75 0.00
N HIS A 796 -20.29 -11.42 -0.67
CA HIS A 796 -20.26 -10.82 -2.01
C HIS A 796 -19.61 -9.45 -2.01
N SER A 797 -19.97 -8.58 -1.07
CA SER A 797 -19.31 -7.28 -0.89
C SER A 797 -17.81 -7.45 -0.67
N PHE A 798 -17.42 -8.34 0.25
CA PHE A 798 -16.03 -8.66 0.54
C PHE A 798 -15.28 -9.20 -0.68
N PHE A 799 -15.81 -10.23 -1.35
CA PHE A 799 -15.20 -10.81 -2.56
C PHE A 799 -15.06 -9.83 -3.70
N SER A 800 -15.97 -8.86 -3.84
CA SER A 800 -15.86 -7.84 -4.90
C SER A 800 -14.67 -6.90 -4.70
N ASN A 801 -14.18 -6.76 -3.47
CA ASN A 801 -13.10 -5.84 -3.10
C ASN A 801 -11.74 -6.52 -2.89
N LEU A 802 -11.67 -7.86 -2.86
CA LEU A 802 -10.40 -8.58 -2.74
C LEU A 802 -9.51 -8.41 -3.97
N PRO A 803 -8.18 -8.36 -3.87
CA PRO A 803 -7.27 -8.50 -5.01
C PRO A 803 -7.33 -9.91 -5.61
N GLN A 804 -6.93 -10.07 -6.88
CA GLN A 804 -7.00 -11.35 -7.60
C GLN A 804 -6.25 -12.48 -6.88
N GLU A 805 -5.07 -12.22 -6.31
CA GLU A 805 -4.28 -13.21 -5.57
C GLU A 805 -5.05 -13.79 -4.37
N TRP A 806 -5.76 -12.95 -3.62
CA TRP A 806 -6.45 -13.39 -2.40
C TRP A 806 -7.76 -14.13 -2.69
N LEU A 807 -8.26 -14.08 -3.93
CA LEU A 807 -9.46 -14.83 -4.33
C LEU A 807 -9.26 -16.34 -4.23
N GLU A 808 -8.03 -16.85 -4.31
CA GLU A 808 -7.77 -18.27 -4.08
C GLU A 808 -8.14 -18.72 -2.65
N GLY A 809 -7.97 -17.83 -1.66
CA GLY A 809 -8.33 -18.10 -0.28
C GLY A 809 -9.83 -18.31 -0.04
N THR A 810 -10.70 -17.81 -0.93
CA THR A 810 -12.16 -17.92 -0.78
C THR A 810 -12.64 -19.37 -0.72
N HIS A 811 -11.92 -20.33 -1.32
CA HIS A 811 -12.27 -21.76 -1.33
C HIS A 811 -12.37 -22.38 0.07
N VAL A 812 -11.69 -21.77 1.05
CA VAL A 812 -11.74 -22.20 2.45
C VAL A 812 -13.16 -22.20 2.99
N ILE A 813 -14.04 -21.28 2.55
CA ILE A 813 -15.43 -21.27 3.01
C ILE A 813 -16.18 -22.54 2.64
N ILE A 814 -15.99 -23.07 1.43
CA ILE A 814 -16.62 -24.32 1.00
C ILE A 814 -16.06 -25.51 1.78
N LYS A 815 -14.75 -25.51 2.07
CA LYS A 815 -14.14 -26.54 2.92
C LYS A 815 -14.75 -26.53 4.32
N HIS A 816 -14.96 -25.34 4.91
CA HIS A 816 -15.62 -25.21 6.21
C HIS A 816 -17.09 -25.60 6.17
N LEU A 817 -17.80 -25.38 5.06
CA LEU A 817 -19.20 -25.78 4.90
C LEU A 817 -19.38 -27.31 4.82
N ARG A 818 -18.36 -28.07 4.41
CA ARG A 818 -18.44 -29.54 4.34
C ARG A 818 -18.68 -30.19 5.72
N PRO A 819 -19.33 -31.37 5.76
CA PRO A 819 -19.97 -32.06 4.63
C PRO A 819 -21.22 -31.32 4.13
N VAL A 820 -21.41 -31.26 2.81
CA VAL A 820 -22.61 -30.68 2.17
C VAL A 820 -23.54 -31.84 1.80
N THR A 821 -24.66 -31.97 2.48
CA THR A 821 -25.53 -33.16 2.40
C THR A 821 -26.94 -32.89 1.86
N SER A 822 -27.31 -31.62 1.66
CA SER A 822 -28.64 -31.22 1.20
C SER A 822 -28.58 -30.26 0.02
N VAL A 823 -29.64 -30.27 -0.80
CA VAL A 823 -29.82 -29.33 -1.92
C VAL A 823 -29.84 -27.88 -1.43
N ALA A 824 -30.40 -27.63 -0.25
CA ALA A 824 -30.39 -26.33 0.40
C ALA A 824 -28.98 -25.79 0.66
N MET A 825 -28.10 -26.58 1.28
CA MET A 825 -26.71 -26.19 1.51
C MET A 825 -25.95 -26.03 0.19
N LEU A 826 -26.26 -26.86 -0.80
CA LEU A 826 -25.70 -26.76 -2.14
C LEU A 826 -26.06 -25.43 -2.80
N ARG A 827 -27.33 -25.00 -2.77
CA ARG A 827 -27.76 -23.70 -3.31
C ARG A 827 -27.09 -22.53 -2.59
N ILE A 828 -26.93 -22.58 -1.28
CA ILE A 828 -26.17 -21.56 -0.52
C ILE A 828 -24.71 -21.49 -1.01
N ALA A 829 -24.03 -22.64 -1.13
CA ALA A 829 -22.65 -22.69 -1.61
C ALA A 829 -22.50 -22.16 -3.04
N PHE A 830 -23.41 -22.52 -3.94
CA PHE A 830 -23.45 -22.00 -5.31
C PHE A 830 -23.75 -20.51 -5.33
N ARG A 831 -24.64 -20.01 -4.46
CA ARG A 831 -24.91 -18.57 -4.34
C ARG A 831 -23.72 -17.78 -3.83
N ILE A 832 -22.91 -18.34 -2.93
CA ILE A 832 -21.68 -17.70 -2.42
C ILE A 832 -20.62 -17.60 -3.52
N MET A 833 -20.30 -18.72 -4.19
CA MET A 833 -19.15 -18.80 -5.09
C MET A 833 -19.47 -18.54 -6.56
N GLY A 834 -20.70 -18.80 -7.00
CA GLY A 834 -21.12 -18.64 -8.40
C GLY A 834 -20.88 -17.24 -8.96
N PRO A 835 -21.24 -16.15 -8.24
CA PRO A 835 -20.97 -14.78 -8.67
C PRO A 835 -19.48 -14.43 -8.79
N LEU A 836 -18.57 -15.24 -8.23
CA LEU A 836 -17.12 -15.03 -8.35
C LEU A 836 -16.57 -15.52 -9.70
N LEU A 837 -17.20 -16.52 -10.33
CA LEU A 837 -16.71 -17.15 -11.56
C LEU A 837 -16.48 -16.15 -12.72
N PRO A 838 -17.38 -15.17 -12.99
CA PRO A 838 -17.14 -14.18 -14.04
C PRO A 838 -15.87 -13.36 -13.80
N ARG A 839 -15.57 -13.05 -12.53
CA ARG A 839 -14.37 -12.31 -12.15
C ARG A 839 -13.09 -13.14 -12.36
N LEU A 840 -13.20 -14.46 -12.27
CA LEU A 840 -12.09 -15.40 -12.46
C LEU A 840 -11.87 -15.79 -13.92
N ALA A 841 -12.69 -15.32 -14.86
CA ALA A 841 -12.64 -15.76 -16.26
C ALA A 841 -11.25 -15.55 -16.91
N ASN A 842 -10.51 -14.51 -16.49
CA ASN A 842 -9.15 -14.22 -16.96
C ASN A 842 -8.06 -14.98 -16.18
N ALA A 843 -8.41 -15.58 -15.04
CA ALA A 843 -7.55 -16.42 -14.21
C ALA A 843 -7.95 -17.89 -14.37
N HIS A 844 -7.73 -18.45 -15.56
CA HIS A 844 -8.19 -19.78 -15.97
C HIS A 844 -7.95 -20.90 -14.94
N SER A 845 -6.75 -20.94 -14.34
CA SER A 845 -6.42 -21.94 -13.31
C SER A 845 -7.32 -21.83 -12.08
N LEU A 846 -7.56 -20.60 -11.60
CA LEU A 846 -8.39 -20.34 -10.44
C LEU A 846 -9.89 -20.50 -10.76
N PHE A 847 -10.32 -20.14 -11.96
CA PHE A 847 -11.68 -20.43 -12.46
C PHE A 847 -11.96 -21.94 -12.42
N ASN A 848 -11.10 -22.73 -13.06
CA ASN A 848 -11.22 -24.19 -13.13
C ASN A 848 -11.20 -24.83 -11.74
N LYS A 849 -10.33 -24.35 -10.85
CA LYS A 849 -10.27 -24.81 -9.45
C LYS A 849 -11.57 -24.49 -8.69
N THR A 850 -12.14 -23.30 -8.88
CA THR A 850 -13.40 -22.88 -8.25
C THR A 850 -14.58 -23.69 -8.77
N LEU A 851 -14.67 -23.88 -10.09
CA LEU A 851 -15.72 -24.70 -10.71
C LEU A 851 -15.60 -26.16 -10.26
N SER A 852 -14.39 -26.72 -10.23
CA SER A 852 -14.15 -28.09 -9.75
C SER A 852 -14.59 -28.26 -8.30
N LEU A 853 -14.42 -27.23 -7.46
CA LEU A 853 -14.86 -27.25 -6.06
C LEU A 853 -16.40 -27.28 -5.95
N LEU A 854 -17.09 -26.47 -6.77
CA LEU A 854 -18.55 -26.45 -6.86
C LEU A 854 -19.11 -27.77 -7.40
N LEU A 855 -18.48 -28.34 -8.44
CA LEU A 855 -18.85 -29.64 -8.98
C LEU A 855 -18.59 -30.77 -7.97
N SER A 856 -17.53 -30.68 -7.16
CA SER A 856 -17.27 -31.69 -6.14
C SER A 856 -18.35 -31.70 -5.05
N ILE A 857 -18.84 -30.54 -4.60
CA ILE A 857 -19.95 -30.52 -3.63
C ILE A 857 -21.30 -30.91 -4.25
N LEU A 858 -21.49 -30.72 -5.55
CA LEU A 858 -22.63 -31.27 -6.29
C LEU A 858 -22.60 -32.82 -6.24
N VAL A 859 -21.41 -33.41 -6.44
CA VAL A 859 -21.19 -34.85 -6.31
C VAL A 859 -21.34 -35.33 -4.86
N ASP A 860 -20.97 -34.53 -3.85
CA ASP A 860 -21.20 -34.89 -2.44
C ASP A 860 -22.70 -35.13 -2.14
N VAL A 861 -23.60 -34.37 -2.79
CA VAL A 861 -25.06 -34.48 -2.62
C VAL A 861 -25.70 -35.52 -3.54
N PHE A 862 -25.34 -35.53 -4.83
CA PHE A 862 -25.99 -36.36 -5.86
C PHE A 862 -25.12 -37.50 -6.40
N GLY A 863 -23.99 -37.79 -5.75
CA GLY A 863 -23.04 -38.82 -6.17
C GLY A 863 -23.58 -40.24 -5.96
N ARG A 864 -23.00 -41.20 -6.68
CA ARG A 864 -23.38 -42.64 -6.58
C ARG A 864 -23.33 -43.22 -5.16
N ASN A 865 -22.54 -42.61 -4.27
CA ASN A 865 -22.34 -43.03 -2.89
C ASN A 865 -23.13 -42.16 -1.87
N SER A 866 -24.03 -41.28 -2.31
CA SER A 866 -24.79 -40.41 -1.39
C SER A 866 -25.87 -41.19 -0.62
N GLN A 867 -26.18 -40.75 0.60
CA GLN A 867 -27.09 -41.45 1.52
C GLN A 867 -28.59 -41.27 1.18
N THR A 868 -28.95 -40.34 0.31
CA THR A 868 -30.33 -40.04 -0.09
C THR A 868 -30.84 -41.07 -1.10
N SER A 869 -31.88 -41.82 -0.75
CA SER A 869 -32.47 -42.87 -1.60
C SER A 869 -33.59 -42.38 -2.53
N THR A 870 -34.05 -41.14 -2.39
CA THR A 870 -35.14 -40.57 -3.20
C THR A 870 -34.61 -40.05 -4.54
N PRO A 871 -35.24 -40.42 -5.68
CA PRO A 871 -34.92 -39.86 -6.98
C PRO A 871 -35.25 -38.36 -7.00
N VAL A 872 -34.36 -37.57 -7.58
CA VAL A 872 -34.49 -36.09 -7.66
C VAL A 872 -35.20 -35.72 -8.95
N GLU A 873 -36.25 -34.91 -8.88
CA GLU A 873 -36.93 -34.41 -10.07
C GLU A 873 -36.18 -33.22 -10.69
N ALA A 874 -36.18 -33.09 -12.01
CA ALA A 874 -35.47 -32.02 -12.72
C ALA A 874 -35.96 -30.62 -12.30
N SER A 875 -37.25 -30.48 -11.99
CA SER A 875 -37.87 -29.23 -11.50
C SER A 875 -37.32 -28.77 -10.14
N GLU A 876 -36.83 -29.70 -9.30
CA GLU A 876 -36.29 -29.37 -8.00
C GLU A 876 -34.89 -28.75 -8.08
N ILE A 877 -34.15 -28.99 -9.18
CA ILE A 877 -32.77 -28.54 -9.35
C ILE A 877 -32.55 -27.76 -10.66
N ALA A 878 -33.62 -27.23 -11.26
CA ALA A 878 -33.57 -26.51 -12.53
C ALA A 878 -32.60 -25.32 -12.48
N ASP A 879 -32.57 -24.60 -11.35
CA ASP A 879 -31.66 -23.47 -11.10
C ASP A 879 -30.18 -23.88 -11.15
N LEU A 880 -29.85 -25.06 -10.60
CA LEU A 880 -28.50 -25.61 -10.61
C LEU A 880 -28.10 -26.12 -12.01
N ILE A 881 -29.04 -26.72 -12.75
CA ILE A 881 -28.83 -27.13 -14.14
C ILE A 881 -28.56 -25.89 -15.01
N ASP A 882 -29.41 -24.87 -14.91
CA ASP A 882 -29.27 -23.61 -15.65
C ASP A 882 -27.95 -22.91 -15.32
N PHE A 883 -27.52 -22.92 -14.05
CA PHE A 883 -26.21 -22.40 -13.66
C PHE A 883 -25.06 -23.11 -14.37
N LEU A 884 -25.07 -24.46 -14.44
CA LEU A 884 -24.02 -25.22 -15.12
C LEU A 884 -23.97 -24.90 -16.61
N HIS A 885 -25.14 -24.74 -17.25
CA HIS A 885 -25.22 -24.31 -18.64
C HIS A 885 -24.62 -22.92 -18.86
N HIS A 886 -24.88 -21.99 -17.93
CA HIS A 886 -24.40 -20.62 -18.00
C HIS A 886 -22.88 -20.52 -17.84
N VAL A 887 -22.33 -21.23 -16.85
CA VAL A 887 -20.89 -21.21 -16.55
C VAL A 887 -20.04 -21.70 -17.72
N ILE A 888 -20.52 -22.70 -18.46
CA ILE A 888 -19.83 -23.28 -19.62
C ILE A 888 -19.60 -22.25 -20.74
N HIS A 889 -20.49 -21.28 -20.89
CA HIS A 889 -20.33 -20.21 -21.87
C HIS A 889 -19.44 -19.05 -21.42
N TYR A 890 -19.33 -18.81 -20.11
CA TYR A 890 -18.59 -17.66 -19.58
C TYR A 890 -17.09 -17.70 -19.86
N GLU A 891 -16.43 -18.85 -19.71
CA GLU A 891 -14.98 -18.94 -19.95
C GLU A 891 -14.61 -18.93 -21.45
N GLY A 892 -15.59 -19.12 -22.33
CA GLY A 892 -15.39 -19.25 -23.78
C GLY A 892 -14.74 -18.03 -24.45
N GLN A 893 -14.94 -16.81 -23.92
CA GLN A 893 -14.45 -15.57 -24.55
C GLN A 893 -13.97 -14.46 -23.58
N GLY A 894 -13.89 -14.69 -22.27
CA GLY A 894 -13.37 -13.69 -21.32
C GLY A 894 -14.26 -12.45 -21.15
N GLY A 895 -15.58 -12.62 -21.27
CA GLY A 895 -16.57 -11.53 -21.24
C GLY A 895 -18.01 -12.04 -21.12
N PRO A 896 -19.03 -11.15 -21.17
CA PRO A 896 -20.43 -11.54 -21.11
C PRO A 896 -20.79 -12.50 -22.24
N VAL A 897 -21.58 -13.55 -21.92
CA VAL A 897 -21.97 -14.62 -22.85
C VAL A 897 -22.62 -14.04 -24.10
N GLN A 898 -21.96 -14.18 -25.25
CA GLN A 898 -22.50 -13.86 -26.58
C GLN A 898 -23.11 -15.10 -27.22
N ALA A 899 -24.07 -14.94 -28.13
CA ALA A 899 -24.77 -16.05 -28.80
C ALA A 899 -23.84 -16.99 -29.62
N ASN A 900 -22.63 -16.54 -29.96
CA ASN A 900 -21.60 -17.29 -30.67
C ASN A 900 -20.47 -17.84 -29.75
N SER A 901 -20.64 -17.78 -28.43
CA SER A 901 -19.61 -18.20 -27.46
C SER A 901 -19.42 -19.72 -27.51
N LYS A 902 -18.20 -20.16 -27.85
CA LYS A 902 -17.83 -21.57 -27.81
C LYS A 902 -17.29 -21.94 -26.43
N PRO A 903 -17.73 -23.06 -25.84
CA PRO A 903 -17.21 -23.50 -24.57
C PRO A 903 -15.75 -23.98 -24.69
N ARG A 904 -14.97 -23.82 -23.62
CA ARG A 904 -13.62 -24.36 -23.56
C ARG A 904 -13.64 -25.87 -23.30
N PRO A 905 -12.80 -26.67 -23.99
CA PRO A 905 -12.73 -28.12 -23.76
C PRO A 905 -12.46 -28.50 -22.31
N GLU A 906 -11.63 -27.72 -21.60
CA GLU A 906 -11.27 -27.99 -20.19
C GLU A 906 -12.47 -27.90 -19.24
N VAL A 907 -13.35 -26.91 -19.44
CA VAL A 907 -14.59 -26.73 -18.66
C VAL A 907 -15.56 -27.87 -18.92
N LEU A 908 -15.77 -28.20 -20.20
CA LEU A 908 -16.61 -29.33 -20.59
C LEU A 908 -16.08 -30.64 -20.03
N ALA A 909 -14.75 -30.83 -19.99
CA ALA A 909 -14.15 -32.00 -19.38
C ALA A 909 -14.37 -32.04 -17.85
N LEU A 910 -14.33 -30.90 -17.15
CA LEU A 910 -14.66 -30.82 -15.72
C LEU A 910 -16.12 -31.22 -15.46
N CYS A 911 -17.06 -30.64 -16.21
CA CYS A 911 -18.49 -30.97 -16.09
C CYS A 911 -18.79 -32.43 -16.47
N GLY A 912 -18.15 -32.94 -17.54
CA GLY A 912 -18.29 -34.34 -17.96
C GLY A 912 -17.82 -35.32 -16.87
N ARG A 913 -16.62 -35.10 -16.30
CA ARG A 913 -16.11 -35.92 -15.18
C ARG A 913 -17.01 -35.85 -13.96
N ALA A 914 -17.58 -34.69 -13.64
CA ALA A 914 -18.52 -34.58 -12.54
C ALA A 914 -19.81 -35.37 -12.81
N SER A 915 -20.37 -35.25 -14.02
CA SER A 915 -21.59 -35.96 -14.45
C SER A 915 -21.45 -37.49 -14.36
N GLU A 916 -20.29 -38.04 -14.73
CA GLU A 916 -20.02 -39.49 -14.61
C GLU A 916 -20.12 -40.01 -13.17
N ASN A 917 -19.82 -39.18 -12.18
CA ASN A 917 -19.85 -39.55 -10.77
C ASN A 917 -21.23 -39.37 -10.10
N LEU A 918 -22.21 -38.83 -10.82
CA LEU A 918 -23.58 -38.67 -10.33
C LEU A 918 -24.38 -39.98 -10.42
N ARG A 919 -25.46 -40.05 -9.64
CA ARG A 919 -26.49 -41.10 -9.78
C ARG A 919 -27.24 -40.94 -11.11
N LEU A 920 -27.83 -42.03 -11.60
CA LEU A 920 -28.49 -42.09 -12.91
C LEU A 920 -29.66 -41.08 -13.04
N ASP A 921 -30.39 -40.83 -11.95
CA ASP A 921 -31.50 -39.88 -11.88
C ASP A 921 -31.05 -38.43 -12.13
N VAL A 922 -29.81 -38.06 -11.80
CA VAL A 922 -29.27 -36.71 -12.07
C VAL A 922 -28.34 -36.69 -13.28
N GLN A 923 -27.60 -37.78 -13.53
CA GLN A 923 -26.64 -37.89 -14.63
C GLN A 923 -27.30 -37.64 -16.00
N HIS A 924 -28.51 -38.16 -16.22
CA HIS A 924 -29.19 -37.99 -17.50
C HIS A 924 -29.52 -36.51 -17.80
N LEU A 925 -29.76 -35.70 -16.75
CA LEU A 925 -30.04 -34.26 -16.84
C LEU A 925 -28.81 -33.43 -17.23
N LEU A 926 -27.60 -33.99 -17.13
CA LEU A 926 -26.35 -33.33 -17.52
C LEU A 926 -25.64 -34.07 -18.67
N SER A 927 -26.30 -35.06 -19.28
CA SER A 927 -25.70 -35.96 -20.27
C SER A 927 -25.30 -35.28 -21.59
N HIS A 928 -25.84 -34.09 -21.86
CA HIS A 928 -25.47 -33.21 -22.97
C HIS A 928 -24.21 -32.38 -22.74
N LEU A 929 -23.72 -32.30 -21.49
CA LEU A 929 -22.48 -31.61 -21.12
C LEU A 929 -21.27 -32.56 -21.29
N LYS A 930 -21.01 -32.95 -22.53
CA LYS A 930 -19.92 -33.88 -22.89
C LYS A 930 -18.59 -33.15 -23.10
N ALA A 931 -17.49 -33.86 -22.86
CA ALA A 931 -16.12 -33.34 -23.03
C ALA A 931 -15.79 -32.97 -24.49
N ASP A 932 -16.41 -33.64 -25.46
CA ASP A 932 -16.22 -33.33 -26.88
C ASP A 932 -17.09 -32.14 -27.30
N VAL A 933 -16.42 -31.04 -27.66
CA VAL A 933 -17.04 -29.79 -28.11
C VAL A 933 -17.92 -30.00 -29.34
N ASN A 934 -17.64 -31.01 -30.18
CA ASN A 934 -18.37 -31.27 -31.42
C ASN A 934 -19.63 -32.14 -31.24
N SER A 935 -19.73 -32.89 -30.13
CA SER A 935 -20.90 -33.72 -29.80
C SER A 935 -21.71 -33.20 -28.62
N SER A 936 -21.22 -32.17 -27.92
CA SER A 936 -22.01 -31.40 -26.98
C SER A 936 -23.09 -30.57 -27.69
N ILE A 937 -24.19 -30.24 -27.01
CA ILE A 937 -25.24 -29.35 -27.53
C ILE A 937 -24.72 -27.99 -28.00
N TYR A 938 -23.53 -27.60 -27.52
CA TYR A 938 -22.85 -26.35 -27.87
C TYR A 938 -22.07 -26.40 -29.19
N ALA A 939 -22.00 -27.57 -29.84
CA ALA A 939 -21.46 -27.73 -31.20
C ALA A 939 -22.31 -27.02 -32.27
N ALA A 940 -23.60 -26.77 -31.97
CA ALA A 940 -24.64 -26.50 -32.96
C ALA A 940 -24.95 -25.01 -33.23
N THR A 941 -24.02 -24.07 -32.94
CA THR A 941 -24.30 -22.63 -33.18
C THR A 941 -24.09 -22.15 -34.63
N HIS A 942 -23.72 -23.03 -35.56
CA HIS A 942 -23.91 -22.78 -36.99
C HIS A 942 -24.30 -24.07 -37.72
N PRO A 943 -25.55 -24.26 -38.16
CA PRO A 943 -25.77 -25.15 -39.28
C PRO A 943 -25.03 -24.48 -40.45
N LYS A 944 -23.88 -25.02 -40.84
CA LYS A 944 -23.44 -24.84 -42.22
C LYS A 944 -24.61 -25.40 -43.03
N LEU A 945 -25.36 -24.54 -43.70
CA LEU A 945 -26.27 -24.94 -44.75
C LEU A 945 -25.43 -25.77 -45.72
N VAL A 946 -25.51 -27.09 -45.57
CA VAL A 946 -24.97 -28.03 -46.54
C VAL A 946 -25.83 -27.77 -47.78
N GLN A 947 -25.24 -27.10 -48.77
CA GLN A 947 -25.78 -27.12 -50.12
C GLN A 947 -25.82 -28.59 -50.51
N ASN A 948 -27.03 -29.15 -50.61
CA ASN A 948 -27.24 -30.47 -51.17
C ASN A 948 -26.55 -30.53 -52.55
N PRO A 949 -25.59 -31.44 -52.77
CA PRO A 949 -25.36 -31.93 -54.12
C PRO A 949 -26.43 -32.98 -54.41
N SER A 950 -27.13 -32.75 -55.51
CA SER A 950 -28.05 -33.63 -56.25
C SER A 950 -27.93 -35.14 -56.00
#